data_AF-A0AA36HA21-F1
#
_entry.id   AF-A0AA36HA21-F1
#
_cell.length_a   1.000
_cell.length_b   1.000
_cell.length_c   1.000
_cell.angle_alpha   90.00
_cell.angle_beta   90.00
_cell.angle_gamma   90.00
#
_symmetry.space_group_name_H-M   'P 1'
#
loop_
_entity.id
_entity.type
_entity.pdbx_description
1 polymer ?
#
loop_
_entity_poly.entity_id
_entity_poly.type
_entity_poly.pdbx_seq_one_letter_code
_entity_poly.pdbx_strand_id
1 'polypeptide(L)'
;MTSLETNLADLSLKTSQLLANCLSSGDLWLKIVDTKRNSIYYMSEDEVERISREANPGESVLRAWGNRGQSVRDLLVRLQALSKHHGPAMDQAQLILSRKFKPVRWVKSDEIAVSIVEDNSIVRLQCKAVGFPCPVYHWYRNKELVDDVAGNTFDVLRCKCSSDLNFYCVVTNEIEDGHVYSEFYRKPGKQFSSRIVSQTVSLAPFVGDEYRCDSCRTGNLENLREIMASMNTTEEKAPVVPVAVYDGEELLATDKVALIISNCMYHHLPKLVTPHCDAETLATALQDLKYKTVTLADLTLLEMKFVLKEYKKLLGNGVYAVFYFVGHGFEVNGQCYLLPVEAPAEAHKPEHCLSMDFVLSELSDHNPALNLLLLDVCRKFIPYELIPAFVEYAEPFKAKHRPNRNTVYGYSTSGGVGAYEIKGEVNGVFMKYLKAHLSQPVSVIQMINDTLRDIEGDEKVCDVQVPELRSTLTRPRSLTDPLVWDGHTVSFDHHTIHWRLMHELPNPVHVRFDELALTVTIWFDFCGHFTNKVYVFSSVGDLLDDAEELEDRGLSENALSHIAYLSFPPELDASKERFVSDDDEGVSLCLLLSHLQRSKGELKCKVLLRSIDSEEVVATREVNIGHVLITRIEMLK
;
A
#
# COMPACT_ATOMS: atom_id res chain seq x y z
N MET A 1 5.27 -22.55 -6.39
CA MET A 1 5.96 -21.90 -5.25
C MET A 1 5.26 -20.56 -5.07
N THR A 2 4.73 -20.24 -3.90
CA THR A 2 3.96 -18.99 -3.73
C THR A 2 4.91 -17.81 -3.85
N SER A 3 4.61 -16.85 -4.71
CA SER A 3 5.43 -15.63 -4.84
C SER A 3 5.32 -14.81 -3.55
N LEU A 4 6.40 -14.12 -3.19
CA LEU A 4 6.41 -13.26 -2.00
C LEU A 4 5.48 -12.06 -2.15
N GLU A 5 5.22 -11.62 -3.40
CA GLU A 5 4.31 -10.50 -3.70
C GLU A 5 2.84 -10.94 -3.80
N THR A 6 2.55 -12.24 -3.76
CA THR A 6 1.17 -12.74 -3.82
C THR A 6 0.38 -12.19 -2.64
N ASN A 7 -0.77 -11.57 -2.91
CA ASN A 7 -1.71 -11.14 -1.88
C ASN A 7 -2.23 -12.37 -1.12
N LEU A 8 -2.45 -12.25 0.19
CA LEU A 8 -2.98 -13.34 1.01
C LEU A 8 -4.38 -13.83 0.54
N ALA A 9 -5.18 -12.98 -0.10
CA ALA A 9 -6.46 -13.34 -0.71
C ALA A 9 -6.31 -14.21 -1.97
N ASP A 10 -5.18 -14.09 -2.67
CA ASP A 10 -4.89 -14.79 -3.93
C ASP A 10 -4.13 -16.11 -3.69
N LEU A 11 -4.00 -16.55 -2.44
CA LEU A 11 -3.39 -17.84 -2.11
C LEU A 11 -4.21 -18.98 -2.69
N SER A 12 -3.52 -19.97 -3.26
CA SER A 12 -4.19 -21.20 -3.71
C SER A 12 -5.04 -21.81 -2.60
N LEU A 13 -6.20 -22.37 -2.95
CA LEU A 13 -7.15 -22.92 -1.98
C LEU A 13 -6.49 -23.87 -0.97
N LYS A 14 -5.61 -24.75 -1.45
CA LYS A 14 -4.86 -25.71 -0.60
C LYS A 14 -3.92 -24.99 0.38
N THR A 15 -3.18 -23.98 -0.07
CA THR A 15 -2.27 -23.20 0.80
C THR A 15 -3.05 -22.38 1.81
N SER A 16 -4.12 -21.72 1.38
CA SER A 16 -4.98 -20.89 2.22
C SER A 16 -5.63 -21.72 3.34
N GLN A 17 -6.18 -22.89 3.03
CA GLN A 17 -6.78 -23.79 4.01
C GLN A 17 -5.76 -24.33 5.04
N LEU A 18 -4.58 -24.78 4.58
CA LEU A 18 -3.53 -25.26 5.48
C LEU A 18 -3.05 -24.15 6.42
N LEU A 19 -2.86 -22.95 5.88
CA LEU A 19 -2.43 -21.80 6.66
C LEU A 19 -3.52 -21.37 7.66
N ALA A 20 -4.78 -21.26 7.23
CA ALA A 20 -5.91 -20.93 8.09
C ALA A 20 -6.01 -21.90 9.28
N ASN A 21 -5.95 -23.21 9.02
CA ASN A 21 -5.99 -24.24 10.07
C ASN A 21 -4.80 -24.14 11.02
N CYS A 22 -3.59 -23.88 10.48
CA CYS A 22 -2.40 -23.66 11.28
C CYS A 22 -2.54 -22.43 12.20
N LEU A 23 -3.11 -21.33 11.70
CA LEU A 23 -3.31 -20.10 12.46
C LEU A 23 -4.39 -20.27 13.54
N SER A 24 -5.44 -21.04 13.25
CA SER A 24 -6.50 -21.37 14.21
C SER A 24 -6.03 -22.32 15.31
N SER A 25 -5.07 -23.20 15.01
CA SER A 25 -4.53 -24.14 15.99
C SER A 25 -3.78 -23.43 17.12
N GLY A 26 -4.17 -23.71 18.37
CA GLY A 26 -3.54 -23.15 19.57
C GLY A 26 -3.60 -21.63 19.66
N ASP A 27 -4.63 -21.02 19.04
CA ASP A 27 -4.86 -19.58 18.95
C ASP A 27 -3.63 -18.79 18.47
N LEU A 28 -2.86 -19.38 17.53
CA LEU A 28 -1.68 -18.73 16.98
C LEU A 28 -2.04 -17.38 16.34
N TRP A 29 -3.22 -17.29 15.73
CA TRP A 29 -3.75 -16.06 15.16
C TRP A 29 -3.80 -14.91 16.17
N LEU A 30 -4.15 -15.15 17.44
CA LEU A 30 -4.15 -14.12 18.50
C LEU A 30 -2.74 -13.56 18.77
N LYS A 31 -1.70 -14.39 18.60
CA LYS A 31 -0.30 -13.99 18.79
C LYS A 31 0.22 -13.18 17.61
N ILE A 32 -0.37 -13.36 16.44
CA ILE A 32 0.04 -12.69 15.20
C ILE A 32 -0.64 -11.34 15.08
N VAL A 33 -1.92 -11.30 15.45
CA VAL A 33 -2.69 -10.07 15.66
C VAL A 33 -1.95 -9.18 16.64
N ASP A 34 -1.94 -7.89 16.35
CA ASP A 34 -1.39 -6.86 17.23
C ASP A 34 -2.52 -6.09 17.90
N THR A 35 -2.28 -5.61 19.12
CA THR A 35 -3.18 -4.68 19.80
C THR A 35 -2.76 -3.23 19.61
N LYS A 36 -1.58 -2.99 19.02
CA LYS A 36 -1.10 -1.64 18.69
C LYS A 36 -1.73 -1.15 17.38
N ARG A 37 -2.47 -0.05 17.47
CA ARG A 37 -3.13 0.66 16.36
C ARG A 37 -2.19 1.23 15.28
N ASN A 38 -0.91 0.91 15.25
CA ASN A 38 -0.01 1.31 14.16
C ASN A 38 0.57 0.10 13.40
N SER A 39 0.21 -1.13 13.83
CA SER A 39 0.72 -2.37 13.28
C SER A 39 -0.21 -2.90 12.21
N ILE A 40 0.26 -3.19 11.00
CA ILE A 40 -0.57 -3.70 9.88
C ILE A 40 -1.37 -4.98 10.23
N TYR A 41 -1.00 -5.67 11.32
CA TYR A 41 -1.68 -6.84 11.87
C TYR A 41 -2.70 -6.52 12.97
N TYR A 42 -3.03 -5.24 13.18
CA TYR A 42 -3.96 -4.80 14.21
C TYR A 42 -5.37 -5.35 13.97
N MET A 43 -6.02 -5.82 15.04
CA MET A 43 -7.46 -6.08 15.08
C MET A 43 -8.00 -5.54 16.40
N SER A 44 -9.19 -4.94 16.37
CA SER A 44 -9.83 -4.44 17.59
C SER A 44 -10.23 -5.59 18.53
N GLU A 45 -10.43 -5.29 19.81
CA GLU A 45 -10.95 -6.29 20.76
C GLU A 45 -12.29 -6.87 20.30
N ASP A 46 -13.18 -6.05 19.72
CA ASP A 46 -14.46 -6.50 19.17
C ASP A 46 -14.28 -7.41 17.94
N GLU A 47 -13.33 -7.11 17.04
CA GLU A 47 -13.01 -7.96 15.89
C GLU A 47 -12.43 -9.29 16.34
N VAL A 48 -11.50 -9.26 17.30
CA VAL A 48 -10.90 -10.44 17.90
C VAL A 48 -11.98 -11.28 18.58
N GLU A 49 -12.89 -10.66 19.33
CA GLU A 49 -14.00 -11.36 19.98
C GLU A 49 -14.94 -11.98 18.94
N ARG A 50 -15.29 -11.25 17.87
CA ARG A 50 -16.13 -11.77 16.78
C ARG A 50 -15.47 -12.95 16.07
N ILE A 51 -14.19 -12.81 15.69
CA ILE A 51 -13.41 -13.82 14.97
C ILE A 51 -13.18 -15.06 15.85
N SER A 52 -12.96 -14.88 17.16
CA SER A 52 -12.78 -16.00 18.09
C SER A 52 -14.01 -16.90 18.23
N ARG A 53 -15.21 -16.40 17.85
CA ARG A 53 -16.46 -17.18 17.87
C ARG A 53 -16.69 -17.96 16.57
N GLU A 54 -15.86 -17.77 15.55
CA GLU A 54 -15.97 -18.44 14.27
C GLU A 54 -15.33 -19.83 14.29
N ALA A 55 -15.77 -20.72 13.39
CA ALA A 55 -15.27 -22.09 13.32
C ALA A 55 -13.79 -22.17 12.88
N ASN A 56 -13.31 -21.20 12.10
CA ASN A 56 -11.92 -21.12 11.65
C ASN A 56 -11.42 -19.66 11.73
N PRO A 57 -11.01 -19.19 12.93
CA PRO A 57 -10.53 -17.82 13.13
C PRO A 57 -9.41 -17.41 12.17
N GLY A 58 -8.50 -18.33 11.89
CA GLY A 58 -7.38 -18.15 10.96
C GLY A 58 -7.80 -17.86 9.53
N GLU A 59 -8.91 -18.44 9.04
CA GLU A 59 -9.45 -18.11 7.71
C GLU A 59 -9.91 -16.65 7.65
N SER A 60 -10.64 -16.21 8.66
CA SER A 60 -11.14 -14.84 8.74
C SER A 60 -10.04 -13.81 8.94
N VAL A 61 -8.98 -14.18 9.66
CA VAL A 61 -7.77 -13.39 9.80
C VAL A 61 -7.05 -13.24 8.45
N LEU A 62 -6.85 -14.34 7.71
CA LEU A 62 -6.23 -14.30 6.39
C LEU A 62 -7.06 -13.49 5.39
N ARG A 63 -8.38 -13.66 5.40
CA ARG A 63 -9.30 -12.89 4.56
C ARG A 63 -9.24 -11.39 4.91
N ALA A 64 -9.26 -11.04 6.19
CA ALA A 64 -9.15 -9.66 6.64
C ALA A 64 -7.83 -9.01 6.19
N TRP A 65 -6.70 -9.71 6.33
CA TRP A 65 -5.39 -9.20 5.90
C TRP A 65 -5.22 -9.17 4.38
N GLY A 66 -5.75 -10.15 3.65
CA GLY A 66 -5.78 -10.13 2.18
C GLY A 66 -6.59 -8.95 1.63
N ASN A 67 -7.76 -8.68 2.23
CA ASN A 67 -8.60 -7.52 1.90
C ASN A 67 -7.90 -6.17 2.16
N ARG A 68 -6.93 -6.14 3.09
CA ARG A 68 -6.07 -5.00 3.41
C ARG A 68 -4.83 -4.90 2.50
N GLY A 69 -4.71 -5.75 1.48
CA GLY A 69 -3.61 -5.72 0.52
C GLY A 69 -2.32 -6.36 1.02
N GLN A 70 -2.36 -7.14 2.10
CA GLN A 70 -1.15 -7.75 2.65
C GLN A 70 -0.68 -8.90 1.76
N SER A 71 0.63 -8.96 1.57
CA SER A 71 1.31 -9.98 0.79
C SER A 71 1.82 -11.13 1.66
N VAL A 72 2.23 -12.23 1.01
CA VAL A 72 2.96 -13.32 1.66
C VAL A 72 4.25 -12.83 2.31
N ARG A 73 4.94 -11.86 1.70
CA ARG A 73 6.15 -11.23 2.29
C ARG A 73 5.82 -10.60 3.63
N ASP A 74 4.75 -9.84 3.72
CA ASP A 74 4.38 -9.12 4.94
C ASP A 74 4.18 -10.12 6.07
N LEU A 75 3.30 -11.11 5.86
CA LEU A 75 3.00 -12.12 6.87
C LEU A 75 4.24 -12.89 7.30
N LEU A 76 5.14 -13.24 6.36
CA LEU A 76 6.42 -13.87 6.69
C LEU A 76 7.32 -12.98 7.54
N VAL A 77 7.37 -11.66 7.31
CA VAL A 77 8.16 -10.73 8.14
C VAL A 77 7.60 -10.69 9.56
N ARG A 78 6.27 -10.68 9.71
CA ARG A 78 5.62 -10.69 11.02
C ARG A 78 5.86 -11.97 11.79
N LEU A 79 5.64 -13.12 11.16
CA LEU A 79 5.91 -14.43 11.77
C LEU A 79 7.37 -14.54 12.21
N GLN A 80 8.31 -13.99 11.43
CA GLN A 80 9.73 -13.94 11.77
C GLN A 80 10.04 -13.06 12.98
N ALA A 81 9.43 -11.88 13.08
CA ALA A 81 9.58 -11.01 14.24
C ALA A 81 9.05 -11.70 15.50
N LEU A 82 7.88 -12.33 15.40
CA LEU A 82 7.21 -13.04 16.49
C LEU A 82 7.92 -14.33 16.89
N SER A 83 8.63 -14.99 15.96
CA SER A 83 9.46 -16.17 16.26
C SER A 83 10.51 -15.89 17.35
N LYS A 84 10.94 -14.63 17.51
CA LYS A 84 11.87 -14.25 18.59
C LYS A 84 11.27 -14.38 20.00
N HIS A 85 9.95 -14.25 20.11
CA HIS A 85 9.22 -14.26 21.38
C HIS A 85 8.44 -15.57 21.59
N HIS A 86 7.87 -16.12 20.52
CA HIS A 86 7.02 -17.31 20.56
C HIS A 86 7.72 -18.59 20.06
N GLY A 87 8.98 -18.48 19.60
CA GLY A 87 9.82 -19.61 19.24
C GLY A 87 9.19 -20.52 18.18
N PRO A 88 9.26 -21.85 18.34
CA PRO A 88 8.89 -22.83 17.31
C PRO A 88 7.41 -22.83 16.94
N ALA A 89 6.53 -22.23 17.76
CA ALA A 89 5.10 -22.12 17.46
C ALA A 89 4.83 -21.40 16.12
N MET A 90 5.75 -20.53 15.67
CA MET A 90 5.62 -19.78 14.43
C MET A 90 6.16 -20.51 13.20
N ASP A 91 6.86 -21.63 13.36
CA ASP A 91 7.59 -22.28 12.26
C ASP A 91 6.66 -22.90 11.22
N GLN A 92 5.60 -23.57 11.66
CA GLN A 92 4.67 -24.27 10.77
C GLN A 92 4.03 -23.34 9.74
N ALA A 93 3.52 -22.18 10.15
CA ALA A 93 2.95 -21.18 9.26
C ALA A 93 3.97 -20.68 8.22
N GLN A 94 5.23 -20.50 8.63
CA GLN A 94 6.31 -20.08 7.74
C GLN A 94 6.73 -21.19 6.74
N LEU A 95 6.65 -22.46 7.14
CA LEU A 95 6.91 -23.62 6.28
C LEU A 95 5.79 -23.79 5.24
N ILE A 96 4.53 -23.58 5.61
CA ILE A 96 3.39 -23.58 4.67
C ILE A 96 3.57 -22.49 3.60
N LEU A 97 4.07 -21.31 4.01
CA LEU A 97 4.41 -20.20 3.11
C LEU A 97 5.76 -20.36 2.38
N SER A 98 6.36 -21.57 2.41
CA SER A 98 7.58 -21.91 1.66
C SER A 98 8.82 -21.06 2.01
N ARG A 99 8.95 -20.57 3.26
CA ARG A 99 10.15 -19.85 3.73
C ARG A 99 11.41 -20.70 3.57
N LYS A 100 12.50 -20.14 3.01
CA LYS A 100 13.76 -20.88 2.81
C LYS A 100 14.34 -21.41 4.14
N PHE A 101 14.70 -22.69 4.17
CA PHE A 101 15.44 -23.32 5.28
C PHE A 101 16.75 -22.56 5.53
N LYS A 102 17.09 -22.33 6.80
CA LYS A 102 18.35 -21.69 7.20
C LYS A 102 19.07 -22.60 8.20
N PRO A 103 20.24 -23.14 7.85
CA PRO A 103 21.05 -23.94 8.78
C PRO A 103 21.36 -23.17 10.07
N VAL A 104 21.50 -23.89 11.18
CA VAL A 104 21.90 -23.31 12.46
C VAL A 104 23.33 -22.78 12.38
N ARG A 105 23.53 -21.58 12.92
CA ARG A 105 24.85 -20.94 13.05
C ARG A 105 24.94 -20.16 14.36
N TRP A 106 26.15 -20.05 14.91
CA TRP A 106 26.40 -19.23 16.09
C TRP A 106 26.14 -17.74 15.83
N VAL A 107 25.62 -17.05 16.85
CA VAL A 107 25.39 -15.60 16.81
C VAL A 107 26.69 -14.83 17.07
N LYS A 108 27.58 -15.37 17.91
CA LYS A 108 28.88 -14.80 18.27
C LYS A 108 30.00 -15.80 17.95
N SER A 109 31.22 -15.29 17.84
CA SER A 109 32.43 -16.13 17.73
C SER A 109 32.65 -16.97 18.99
N ASP A 110 32.31 -16.42 20.16
CA ASP A 110 32.27 -17.15 21.42
C ASP A 110 30.97 -17.96 21.49
N GLU A 111 31.09 -19.27 21.27
CA GLU A 111 29.96 -20.19 21.10
C GLU A 111 29.14 -20.36 22.41
N ILE A 112 29.82 -20.31 23.55
CA ILE A 112 29.24 -20.23 24.89
C ILE A 112 29.78 -19.00 25.60
N ALA A 113 28.90 -18.07 25.93
CA ALA A 113 29.21 -16.96 26.83
C ALA A 113 29.05 -17.41 28.28
N VAL A 114 30.06 -17.15 29.11
CA VAL A 114 30.01 -17.42 30.55
C VAL A 114 29.88 -16.09 31.28
N SER A 115 28.88 -15.97 32.14
CA SER A 115 28.73 -14.80 33.02
C SER A 115 28.43 -15.23 34.45
N ILE A 116 28.79 -14.38 35.40
CA ILE A 116 28.44 -14.56 36.80
C ILE A 116 27.25 -13.65 37.11
N VAL A 117 26.21 -14.22 37.72
CA VAL A 117 24.93 -13.54 38.00
C VAL A 117 24.46 -13.81 39.43
N GLU A 118 23.40 -13.12 39.85
CA GLU A 118 22.75 -13.24 41.18
C GLU A 118 23.75 -13.12 42.34
N ASP A 119 24.18 -11.88 42.61
CA ASP A 119 25.07 -11.53 43.71
C ASP A 119 26.32 -12.43 43.78
N ASN A 120 26.88 -12.72 42.60
CA ASN A 120 28.11 -13.48 42.43
C ASN A 120 28.01 -15.00 42.69
N SER A 121 26.80 -15.55 42.85
CA SER A 121 26.55 -16.93 43.32
C SER A 121 26.25 -17.96 42.23
N ILE A 122 25.91 -17.52 41.00
CA ILE A 122 25.56 -18.40 39.88
C ILE A 122 26.47 -18.12 38.68
N VAL A 123 26.97 -19.18 38.04
CA VAL A 123 27.60 -19.12 36.73
C VAL A 123 26.57 -19.49 35.66
N ARG A 124 26.23 -18.54 34.80
CA ARG A 124 25.31 -18.71 33.69
C ARG A 124 26.08 -18.99 32.40
N LEU A 125 25.85 -20.15 31.81
CA LEU A 125 26.31 -20.50 30.48
C LEU A 125 25.21 -20.11 29.48
N GLN A 126 25.56 -19.33 28.47
CA GLN A 126 24.61 -18.91 27.45
C GLN A 126 25.13 -19.21 26.05
N CYS A 127 24.39 -20.06 25.35
CA CYS A 127 24.63 -20.46 23.99
C CYS A 127 23.61 -19.74 23.09
N LYS A 128 24.01 -19.12 21.98
CA LYS A 128 23.07 -18.43 21.07
C LYS A 128 23.33 -18.81 19.62
N ALA A 129 22.35 -19.45 19.01
CA ALA A 129 22.33 -19.80 17.60
C ALA A 129 21.10 -19.21 16.90
N VAL A 130 21.21 -19.02 15.59
CA VAL A 130 20.12 -18.62 14.71
C VAL A 130 19.97 -19.65 13.60
N GLY A 131 18.74 -19.89 13.17
CA GLY A 131 18.37 -20.85 12.13
C GLY A 131 16.88 -20.79 11.85
N PHE A 132 16.43 -21.47 10.79
CA PHE A 132 15.02 -21.70 10.50
C PHE A 132 14.84 -23.14 9.97
N PRO A 133 13.99 -23.99 10.58
CA PRO A 133 13.15 -23.78 11.78
C PRO A 133 13.93 -23.36 13.04
N CYS A 134 13.21 -22.94 14.09
CA CYS A 134 13.80 -22.47 15.34
C CYS A 134 14.82 -23.48 15.90
N PRO A 135 16.02 -23.04 16.32
CA PRO A 135 17.04 -23.95 16.83
C PRO A 135 16.63 -24.61 18.16
N VAL A 136 16.90 -25.91 18.28
CA VAL A 136 16.73 -26.72 19.50
C VAL A 136 18.09 -26.88 20.17
N TYR A 137 18.13 -26.69 21.49
CA TYR A 137 19.37 -26.70 22.28
C TYR A 137 19.41 -27.92 23.19
N HIS A 138 20.54 -28.60 23.22
CA HIS A 138 20.82 -29.72 24.11
C HIS A 138 22.12 -29.47 24.87
N TRP A 139 22.04 -29.45 26.20
CA TRP A 139 23.21 -29.25 27.07
C TRP A 139 23.78 -30.58 27.53
N TYR A 140 25.10 -30.68 27.52
CA TYR A 140 25.81 -31.86 27.98
C TYR A 140 26.73 -31.47 29.13
N ARG A 141 26.66 -32.24 30.22
CA ARG A 141 27.54 -32.15 31.40
C ARG A 141 28.42 -33.38 31.42
N ASN A 142 29.73 -33.21 31.31
CA ASN A 142 30.70 -34.31 31.29
C ASN A 142 30.35 -35.44 30.28
N LYS A 143 29.82 -35.06 29.10
CA LYS A 143 29.35 -35.94 28.02
C LYS A 143 28.00 -36.64 28.24
N GLU A 144 27.33 -36.41 29.36
CA GLU A 144 25.96 -36.86 29.59
C GLU A 144 24.96 -35.76 29.24
N LEU A 145 23.85 -36.12 28.59
CA LEU A 145 22.77 -35.18 28.28
C LEU A 145 22.11 -34.72 29.58
N VAL A 146 21.80 -33.43 29.66
CA VAL A 146 21.03 -32.88 30.78
C VAL A 146 19.59 -32.70 30.32
N ASP A 147 18.72 -33.61 30.76
CA ASP A 147 17.33 -33.71 30.27
C ASP A 147 16.43 -32.53 30.69
N ASP A 148 16.75 -31.86 31.80
CA ASP A 148 15.90 -30.82 32.40
C ASP A 148 16.18 -29.40 31.89
N VAL A 149 17.01 -29.22 30.85
CA VAL A 149 17.28 -27.88 30.30
C VAL A 149 16.87 -27.75 28.84
N ALA A 150 15.65 -27.24 28.67
CA ALA A 150 15.12 -26.81 27.38
C ALA A 150 15.42 -25.31 27.20
N GLY A 151 16.57 -24.98 26.60
CA GLY A 151 16.86 -23.58 26.31
C GLY A 151 18.32 -23.25 26.01
N ASN A 152 18.51 -21.98 25.71
CA ASN A 152 19.78 -21.43 25.29
C ASN A 152 20.66 -20.97 26.48
N THR A 153 20.18 -21.13 27.70
CA THR A 153 20.88 -20.82 28.95
C THR A 153 20.90 -22.00 29.90
N PHE A 154 22.02 -22.19 30.60
CA PHE A 154 22.22 -23.22 31.60
C PHE A 154 22.90 -22.60 32.83
N ASP A 155 22.21 -22.61 33.97
CA ASP A 155 22.67 -21.98 35.22
C ASP A 155 23.28 -23.03 36.16
N VAL A 156 24.46 -22.72 36.69
CA VAL A 156 25.22 -23.58 37.58
C VAL A 156 25.59 -22.82 38.83
N LEU A 157 25.35 -23.41 40.00
CA LEU A 157 25.80 -22.83 41.27
C LEU A 157 27.32 -22.73 41.32
N ARG A 158 27.81 -21.55 41.71
CA ARG A 158 29.23 -21.25 41.91
C ARG A 158 29.72 -21.81 43.26
N CYS A 159 29.72 -23.13 43.46
CA CYS A 159 30.38 -23.81 44.59
C CYS A 159 31.62 -24.57 44.09
N LYS A 160 32.59 -24.82 44.99
CA LYS A 160 33.81 -25.61 44.72
C LYS A 160 33.54 -26.97 44.07
N CYS A 161 32.41 -27.62 44.38
CA CYS A 161 32.02 -28.89 43.76
C CYS A 161 31.70 -28.78 42.26
N SER A 162 31.54 -27.57 41.72
CA SER A 162 31.28 -27.31 40.30
C SER A 162 32.56 -27.08 39.49
N SER A 163 33.75 -27.03 40.11
CA SER A 163 35.02 -26.68 39.43
C SER A 163 35.43 -27.67 38.36
N ASP A 164 35.11 -28.95 38.56
CA ASP A 164 35.55 -30.05 37.69
C ASP A 164 34.51 -30.39 36.59
N LEU A 165 33.45 -29.59 36.49
CA LEU A 165 32.39 -29.80 35.51
C LEU A 165 32.73 -29.13 34.18
N ASN A 166 32.54 -29.91 33.10
CA ASN A 166 32.69 -29.47 31.73
C ASN A 166 31.34 -29.46 31.02
N PHE A 167 31.09 -28.39 30.27
CA PHE A 167 29.82 -28.18 29.57
C PHE A 167 30.04 -27.89 28.09
N TYR A 168 29.18 -28.44 27.24
CA TYR A 168 29.07 -28.03 25.84
C TYR A 168 27.60 -28.09 25.41
N CYS A 169 27.27 -27.34 24.36
CA CYS A 169 25.93 -27.24 23.82
C CYS A 169 25.90 -27.79 22.39
N VAL A 170 24.90 -28.61 22.09
CA VAL A 170 24.58 -29.08 20.74
C VAL A 170 23.31 -28.38 20.29
N VAL A 171 23.35 -27.76 19.12
CA VAL A 171 22.20 -27.07 18.54
C VAL A 171 21.82 -27.70 17.21
N THR A 172 20.54 -27.99 17.02
CA THR A 172 19.99 -28.59 15.81
C THR A 172 18.80 -27.79 15.29
N ASN A 173 18.53 -27.89 14.00
CA ASN A 173 17.18 -27.65 13.47
C ASN A 173 16.88 -28.65 12.36
N GLU A 174 15.62 -29.05 12.25
CA GLU A 174 15.18 -30.04 11.27
C GLU A 174 13.72 -29.76 10.89
N ILE A 175 13.38 -29.96 9.62
CA ILE A 175 11.99 -29.98 9.15
C ILE A 175 11.52 -31.43 9.21
N GLU A 176 10.59 -31.75 10.10
CA GLU A 176 10.03 -33.10 10.31
C GLU A 176 9.37 -33.69 9.05
N ASP A 177 9.19 -35.02 9.05
CA ASP A 177 8.49 -35.74 7.98
C ASP A 177 6.98 -35.87 8.29
N GLY A 178 6.16 -36.20 7.29
CA GLY A 178 4.73 -36.46 7.47
C GLY A 178 3.80 -35.24 7.43
N HIS A 179 4.33 -34.03 7.16
CA HIS A 179 3.52 -32.84 6.92
C HIS A 179 3.47 -32.50 5.42
N VAL A 180 2.41 -31.81 4.99
CA VAL A 180 2.19 -31.46 3.57
C VAL A 180 3.33 -30.60 3.00
N TYR A 181 3.98 -29.76 3.82
CA TYR A 181 5.15 -28.98 3.40
C TYR A 181 6.44 -29.82 3.35
N SER A 182 6.52 -30.97 4.04
CA SER A 182 7.73 -31.80 4.12
C SER A 182 8.15 -32.31 2.74
N GLU A 183 7.20 -32.65 1.87
CA GLU A 183 7.45 -33.04 0.47
C GLU A 183 8.22 -31.98 -0.32
N PHE A 184 8.04 -30.68 0.00
CA PHE A 184 8.74 -29.60 -0.67
C PHE A 184 10.18 -29.43 -0.17
N TYR A 185 10.41 -29.59 1.14
CA TYR A 185 11.70 -29.36 1.79
C TYR A 185 12.62 -30.57 1.78
N ARG A 186 12.08 -31.79 1.83
CA ARG A 186 12.83 -33.06 1.86
C ARG A 186 13.11 -33.65 0.46
N LYS A 187 12.90 -32.89 -0.62
CA LYS A 187 13.25 -33.34 -1.98
C LYS A 187 14.76 -33.66 -2.08
N PRO A 188 15.16 -34.66 -2.90
CA PRO A 188 16.56 -34.97 -3.13
C PRO A 188 17.38 -33.73 -3.50
N GLY A 189 18.51 -33.51 -2.82
CA GLY A 189 19.39 -32.36 -3.05
C GLY A 189 19.07 -31.10 -2.23
N LYS A 190 17.99 -31.06 -1.43
CA LYS A 190 17.70 -29.96 -0.50
C LYS A 190 18.20 -30.26 0.91
N GLN A 191 18.74 -29.24 1.57
CA GLN A 191 19.07 -29.30 2.99
C GLN A 191 17.82 -29.01 3.83
N PHE A 192 17.46 -29.95 4.72
CA PHE A 192 16.29 -29.86 5.61
C PHE A 192 16.64 -30.09 7.08
N SER A 193 17.89 -30.44 7.40
CA SER A 193 18.42 -30.55 8.76
C SER A 193 19.80 -29.92 8.87
N SER A 194 20.15 -29.47 10.07
CA SER A 194 21.51 -29.03 10.38
C SER A 194 21.83 -29.16 11.87
N ARG A 195 23.14 -29.26 12.18
CA ARG A 195 23.66 -29.51 13.53
C ARG A 195 24.99 -28.79 13.73
N ILE A 196 25.15 -28.11 14.85
CA ILE A 196 26.41 -27.51 15.32
C ILE A 196 26.68 -27.92 16.77
N VAL A 197 27.94 -27.97 17.17
CA VAL A 197 28.39 -28.37 18.51
C VAL A 197 29.38 -27.33 19.00
N SER A 198 29.21 -26.85 20.23
CA SER A 198 30.10 -25.86 20.80
C SER A 198 31.40 -26.49 21.32
N GLN A 199 32.42 -25.66 21.53
CA GLN A 199 33.57 -25.96 22.34
C GLN A 199 33.14 -26.27 23.78
N THR A 200 33.97 -27.06 24.46
CA THR A 200 33.76 -27.42 25.86
C THR A 200 34.29 -26.31 26.77
N VAL A 201 33.47 -25.88 27.73
CA VAL A 201 33.81 -24.87 28.71
C VAL A 201 33.96 -25.52 30.08
N SER A 202 35.07 -25.23 30.75
CA SER A 202 35.33 -25.61 32.15
C SER A 202 34.95 -24.46 33.08
N LEU A 203 34.31 -24.78 34.21
CA LEU A 203 33.95 -23.79 35.23
C LEU A 203 35.10 -23.45 36.20
N ALA A 204 36.23 -24.15 36.14
CA ALA A 204 37.36 -23.93 37.04
C ALA A 204 37.82 -22.45 37.19
N PRO A 205 37.88 -21.62 36.12
CA PRO A 205 38.28 -20.22 36.23
C PRO A 205 37.25 -19.31 36.93
N PHE A 206 36.01 -19.78 37.07
CA PHE A 206 34.88 -18.97 37.50
C PHE A 206 34.43 -19.29 38.92
N VAL A 207 35.07 -20.24 39.61
CA VAL A 207 34.72 -20.68 40.96
C VAL A 207 35.83 -20.27 41.94
N GLY A 208 35.47 -19.66 43.08
CA GLY A 208 36.39 -19.21 44.13
C GLY A 208 36.00 -19.74 45.52
N ASP A 209 36.90 -19.63 46.51
CA ASP A 209 36.74 -20.23 47.86
C ASP A 209 35.65 -19.57 48.74
N GLU A 210 35.08 -18.44 48.31
CA GLU A 210 34.18 -17.60 49.12
C GLU A 210 32.71 -18.04 49.15
N TYR A 211 32.26 -18.90 48.22
CA TYR A 211 30.82 -19.23 48.05
C TYR A 211 30.54 -20.73 48.26
N ARG A 212 29.60 -21.02 49.18
CA ARG A 212 29.15 -22.39 49.55
C ARG A 212 27.63 -22.50 49.35
N CYS A 213 27.15 -23.43 48.52
CA CYS A 213 25.71 -23.72 48.40
C CYS A 213 25.15 -24.40 49.65
N ASP A 214 23.82 -24.52 49.80
CA ASP A 214 23.18 -25.14 50.98
C ASP A 214 23.62 -26.60 51.23
N SER A 215 23.93 -27.38 50.19
CA SER A 215 24.56 -28.71 50.34
C SER A 215 26.03 -28.63 50.77
N CYS A 216 26.71 -27.51 50.48
CA CYS A 216 28.04 -27.15 51.00
C CYS A 216 27.94 -26.50 52.42
N ARG A 217 26.71 -26.24 52.95
CA ARG A 217 26.38 -25.49 54.19
C ARG A 217 25.65 -26.31 55.26
N THR A 218 25.30 -27.58 55.00
CA THR A 218 24.91 -28.53 56.06
C THR A 218 26.14 -28.91 56.90
N GLY A 219 26.49 -27.97 57.77
CA GLY A 219 27.55 -28.01 58.75
C GLY A 219 27.32 -26.85 59.71
N ASN A 220 26.32 -27.05 60.58
CA ASN A 220 25.83 -26.20 61.67
C ASN A 220 24.85 -25.06 61.35
N LEU A 221 23.61 -25.34 61.78
CA LEU A 221 22.49 -24.44 61.98
C LEU A 221 22.71 -23.57 63.24
N GLU A 222 21.90 -22.51 63.36
CA GLU A 222 21.64 -21.66 64.55
C GLU A 222 22.59 -20.46 64.77
N ASN A 223 22.16 -19.27 64.31
CA ASN A 223 21.78 -18.21 65.24
C ASN A 223 21.29 -16.91 64.57
N LEU A 224 20.12 -16.45 65.07
CA LEU A 224 19.74 -15.05 65.35
C LEU A 224 19.60 -14.12 64.13
N ARG A 225 18.41 -13.75 63.61
CA ARG A 225 17.25 -13.11 64.27
C ARG A 225 17.65 -12.21 65.45
N GLU A 226 17.48 -10.90 65.23
CA GLU A 226 17.65 -9.76 66.17
C GLU A 226 18.99 -9.02 66.07
N ILE A 227 18.96 -7.88 65.34
CA ILE A 227 19.50 -6.54 65.66
C ILE A 227 19.02 -5.65 64.49
N MET A 228 17.79 -5.13 64.55
CA MET A 228 17.48 -3.72 64.82
C MET A 228 18.06 -2.77 63.75
N ALA A 229 17.27 -2.24 62.82
CA ALA A 229 16.35 -1.10 63.00
C ALA A 229 17.01 0.13 63.67
N SER A 230 17.50 1.09 62.86
CA SER A 230 17.26 2.55 63.01
C SER A 230 18.19 3.43 62.15
N MET A 231 17.57 4.40 61.45
CA MET A 231 18.01 5.82 61.20
C MET A 231 19.15 6.11 60.19
N ASN A 232 18.82 6.75 59.05
CA ASN A 232 18.94 8.20 58.70
C ASN A 232 20.39 8.60 58.30
N THR A 233 20.72 9.43 57.29
CA THR A 233 20.05 10.50 56.50
C THR A 233 20.99 10.99 55.37
N THR A 234 20.43 11.62 54.31
CA THR A 234 20.94 12.77 53.45
C THR A 234 22.26 12.61 52.67
N GLU A 235 22.55 13.21 51.49
CA GLU A 235 21.93 14.08 50.47
C GLU A 235 22.91 14.13 49.26
N GLU A 236 22.42 14.37 48.02
CA GLU A 236 22.92 15.39 47.05
C GLU A 236 22.59 15.05 45.57
N LYS A 237 22.08 16.06 44.85
CA LYS A 237 21.72 16.13 43.40
C LYS A 237 22.95 16.61 42.59
N ALA A 238 23.11 16.39 41.27
CA ALA A 238 22.35 16.89 40.11
C ALA A 238 23.10 16.50 38.79
N PRO A 239 22.70 16.90 37.56
CA PRO A 239 21.37 16.97 36.91
C PRO A 239 21.34 16.23 35.54
N VAL A 240 20.14 15.94 35.02
CA VAL A 240 19.93 15.89 33.56
C VAL A 240 18.64 16.66 33.22
N VAL A 241 18.78 17.56 32.25
CA VAL A 241 17.82 18.53 31.74
C VAL A 241 16.56 17.83 31.17
N PRO A 242 15.33 18.33 31.44
CA PRO A 242 14.18 17.91 30.66
C PRO A 242 14.18 18.63 29.32
N VAL A 243 14.35 17.89 28.23
CA VAL A 243 13.93 18.36 26.92
C VAL A 243 12.40 18.36 26.94
N ALA A 244 11.82 19.55 26.82
CA ALA A 244 10.40 19.71 26.57
C ALA A 244 10.09 19.08 25.21
N VAL A 245 9.52 17.88 25.23
CA VAL A 245 8.85 17.31 24.06
C VAL A 245 7.50 18.02 23.99
N TYR A 246 7.26 18.73 22.88
CA TYR A 246 5.91 19.16 22.53
C TYR A 246 5.02 17.93 22.56
N ASP A 247 3.92 18.01 23.32
CA ASP A 247 2.85 17.03 23.34
C ASP A 247 2.20 17.03 21.94
N GLY A 248 2.81 16.29 21.01
CA GLY A 248 2.39 16.19 19.64
C GLY A 248 1.23 15.21 19.57
N GLU A 249 -0.01 15.71 19.59
CA GLU A 249 -1.15 14.93 19.12
C GLU A 249 -0.81 14.43 17.71
N GLU A 250 -0.58 13.12 17.55
CA GLU A 250 -0.46 12.48 16.26
C GLU A 250 -1.76 12.77 15.48
N LEU A 251 -1.66 13.54 14.40
CA LEU A 251 -2.81 13.91 13.59
C LEU A 251 -3.13 12.72 12.69
N LEU A 252 -4.39 12.29 12.72
CA LEU A 252 -4.84 11.13 11.96
C LEU A 252 -5.92 11.54 10.95
N ALA A 253 -5.99 10.80 9.84
CA ALA A 253 -7.01 10.92 8.81
C ALA A 253 -7.97 9.73 8.87
N THR A 254 -9.28 9.93 8.94
CA THR A 254 -10.25 8.81 8.94
C THR A 254 -10.38 8.10 7.58
N ASP A 255 -10.06 8.83 6.52
CA ASP A 255 -9.89 8.33 5.16
C ASP A 255 -9.01 9.34 4.42
N LYS A 256 -8.42 8.92 3.31
CA LYS A 256 -7.59 9.78 2.45
C LYS A 256 -8.07 9.62 1.03
N VAL A 257 -8.59 10.70 0.45
CA VAL A 257 -9.25 10.68 -0.86
C VAL A 257 -8.76 11.84 -1.70
N ALA A 258 -8.63 11.62 -3.01
CA ALA A 258 -8.17 12.66 -3.93
C ALA A 258 -8.98 12.65 -5.22
N LEU A 259 -9.39 13.82 -5.68
CA LEU A 259 -9.92 14.04 -7.03
C LEU A 259 -8.89 14.82 -7.84
N ILE A 260 -8.47 14.24 -8.95
CA ILE A 260 -7.42 14.77 -9.82
C ILE A 260 -8.03 14.93 -11.21
N ILE A 261 -8.17 16.16 -11.69
CA ILE A 261 -8.71 16.46 -13.01
C ILE A 261 -7.62 17.11 -13.87
N SER A 262 -7.30 16.49 -14.99
CA SER A 262 -6.34 17.01 -15.97
C SER A 262 -6.98 17.24 -17.32
N ASN A 263 -7.10 18.51 -17.71
CA ASN A 263 -7.62 18.89 -19.02
C ASN A 263 -6.48 19.34 -19.93
N CYS A 264 -6.37 18.67 -21.08
CA CYS A 264 -5.27 18.80 -22.03
C CYS A 264 -5.80 19.06 -23.44
N MET A 265 -6.79 18.27 -23.88
CA MET A 265 -7.27 18.20 -25.26
C MET A 265 -8.44 19.16 -25.53
N TYR A 266 -8.22 20.45 -25.32
CA TYR A 266 -9.24 21.48 -25.55
C TYR A 266 -9.70 21.57 -27.02
N HIS A 267 -11.00 21.75 -27.23
CA HIS A 267 -11.62 21.83 -28.57
C HIS A 267 -11.41 23.20 -29.23
N HIS A 268 -11.51 24.28 -28.45
CA HIS A 268 -11.47 25.66 -28.95
C HIS A 268 -10.37 26.52 -28.31
N LEU A 269 -9.64 25.97 -27.34
CA LEU A 269 -8.49 26.60 -26.69
C LEU A 269 -7.20 25.89 -27.09
N PRO A 270 -6.02 26.52 -26.91
CA PRO A 270 -4.75 25.85 -27.13
C PRO A 270 -4.64 24.56 -26.31
N LYS A 271 -4.23 23.47 -26.96
CA LYS A 271 -3.95 22.21 -26.26
C LYS A 271 -2.72 22.37 -25.38
N LEU A 272 -2.73 21.66 -24.26
CA LEU A 272 -1.59 21.57 -23.35
C LEU A 272 -0.82 20.26 -23.62
N VAL A 273 0.28 20.02 -22.92
CA VAL A 273 1.16 18.85 -23.16
C VAL A 273 1.37 18.01 -21.89
N THR A 274 1.55 18.67 -20.76
CA THR A 274 1.92 18.07 -19.47
C THR A 274 0.77 17.66 -18.51
N PRO A 275 -0.48 18.16 -18.62
CA PRO A 275 -1.52 17.89 -17.62
C PRO A 275 -1.77 16.41 -17.29
N HIS A 276 -1.77 15.52 -18.28
CA HIS A 276 -1.98 14.09 -18.03
C HIS A 276 -0.82 13.48 -17.23
N CYS A 277 0.42 13.84 -17.56
CA CYS A 277 1.61 13.40 -16.82
C CYS A 277 1.62 13.95 -15.39
N ASP A 278 1.17 15.19 -15.20
CA ASP A 278 1.09 15.81 -13.87
C ASP A 278 0.08 15.11 -12.98
N ALA A 279 -1.10 14.80 -13.53
CA ALA A 279 -2.11 14.01 -12.85
C ALA A 279 -1.62 12.60 -12.48
N GLU A 280 -0.93 11.92 -13.40
CA GLU A 280 -0.35 10.59 -13.13
C GLU A 280 0.72 10.63 -12.05
N THR A 281 1.65 11.59 -12.10
CA THR A 281 2.69 11.79 -11.08
C THR A 281 2.07 12.01 -9.71
N LEU A 282 1.08 12.90 -9.61
CA LEU A 282 0.41 13.18 -8.34
C LEU A 282 -0.39 11.97 -7.84
N ALA A 283 -1.13 11.31 -8.73
CA ALA A 283 -1.93 10.14 -8.38
C ALA A 283 -1.04 9.02 -7.83
N THR A 284 0.08 8.73 -8.49
CA THR A 284 1.06 7.73 -8.04
C THR A 284 1.56 8.04 -6.64
N ALA A 285 2.05 9.27 -6.43
CA ALA A 285 2.58 9.68 -5.13
C ALA A 285 1.51 9.63 -4.02
N LEU A 286 0.27 10.01 -4.32
CA LEU A 286 -0.83 9.94 -3.35
C LEU A 286 -1.27 8.48 -3.07
N GLN A 287 -1.29 7.61 -4.06
CA GLN A 287 -1.60 6.18 -3.87
C GLN A 287 -0.55 5.47 -3.00
N ASP A 288 0.73 5.79 -3.17
CA ASP A 288 1.81 5.30 -2.28
C ASP A 288 1.56 5.70 -0.83
N LEU A 289 0.97 6.88 -0.62
CA LEU A 289 0.52 7.39 0.67
C LEU A 289 -0.88 6.89 1.08
N LYS A 290 -1.45 5.91 0.38
CA LYS A 290 -2.75 5.27 0.65
C LYS A 290 -3.97 6.19 0.45
N TYR A 291 -3.87 7.17 -0.44
CA TYR A 291 -5.04 7.90 -0.91
C TYR A 291 -5.83 7.08 -1.94
N LYS A 292 -7.16 7.12 -1.82
CA LYS A 292 -8.10 6.69 -2.85
C LYS A 292 -8.21 7.79 -3.91
N THR A 293 -7.41 7.69 -4.97
CA THR A 293 -7.36 8.70 -6.04
C THR A 293 -8.42 8.42 -7.09
N VAL A 294 -9.16 9.43 -7.52
CA VAL A 294 -10.06 9.41 -8.67
C VAL A 294 -9.46 10.37 -9.70
N THR A 295 -8.83 9.84 -10.74
CA THR A 295 -8.02 10.61 -11.68
C THR A 295 -8.65 10.58 -13.06
N LEU A 296 -8.99 11.75 -13.61
CA LEU A 296 -9.67 11.85 -14.90
C LEU A 296 -8.99 12.81 -15.86
N ALA A 297 -8.96 12.39 -17.12
CA ALA A 297 -8.50 13.20 -18.23
C ALA A 297 -9.66 13.81 -19.03
N ASP A 298 -9.45 15.04 -19.49
CA ASP A 298 -10.22 15.69 -20.56
C ASP A 298 -11.73 15.68 -20.35
N LEU A 299 -12.16 16.34 -19.28
CA LEU A 299 -13.55 16.39 -18.85
C LEU A 299 -14.30 17.59 -19.40
N THR A 300 -15.57 17.35 -19.73
CA THR A 300 -16.54 18.41 -20.00
C THR A 300 -17.07 19.08 -18.74
N LEU A 301 -17.73 20.24 -18.82
CA LEU A 301 -18.27 20.92 -17.64
C LEU A 301 -19.28 20.04 -16.91
N LEU A 302 -20.13 19.34 -17.67
CA LEU A 302 -21.10 18.41 -17.12
C LEU A 302 -20.41 17.22 -16.46
N GLU A 303 -19.36 16.67 -17.08
CA GLU A 303 -18.57 15.57 -16.53
C GLU A 303 -17.79 16.00 -15.27
N MET A 304 -17.20 17.21 -15.25
CA MET A 304 -16.53 17.78 -14.07
C MET A 304 -17.51 17.94 -12.90
N LYS A 305 -18.70 18.49 -13.16
CA LYS A 305 -19.76 18.61 -12.15
C LYS A 305 -20.26 17.25 -11.67
N PHE A 306 -20.38 16.28 -12.58
CA PHE A 306 -20.78 14.92 -12.26
C PHE A 306 -19.75 14.22 -11.37
N VAL A 307 -18.47 14.23 -11.76
CA VAL A 307 -17.43 13.57 -10.96
C VAL A 307 -17.21 14.24 -9.61
N LEU A 308 -17.44 15.55 -9.49
CA LEU A 308 -17.45 16.22 -8.18
C LEU A 308 -18.55 15.69 -7.26
N LYS A 309 -19.73 15.38 -7.80
CA LYS A 309 -20.82 14.77 -7.03
C LYS A 309 -20.50 13.34 -6.62
N GLU A 310 -19.80 12.58 -7.47
CA GLU A 310 -19.34 11.23 -7.11
C GLU A 310 -18.21 11.30 -6.07
N TYR A 311 -17.24 12.21 -6.25
CA TYR A 311 -16.17 12.45 -5.29
C TYR A 311 -16.69 12.88 -3.91
N LYS A 312 -17.75 13.71 -3.87
CA LYS A 312 -18.42 14.09 -2.63
C LYS A 312 -18.88 12.89 -1.79
N LYS A 313 -19.24 11.77 -2.44
CA LYS A 313 -19.64 10.51 -1.74
C LYS A 313 -18.48 9.80 -1.05
N LEU A 314 -17.25 10.20 -1.32
CA LEU A 314 -16.03 9.70 -0.66
C LEU A 314 -15.62 10.56 0.54
N LEU A 315 -16.35 11.64 0.83
CA LEU A 315 -16.03 12.60 1.90
C LEU A 315 -16.82 12.29 3.17
N GLY A 316 -16.17 12.51 4.31
CA GLY A 316 -16.79 12.41 5.62
C GLY A 316 -15.98 13.11 6.70
N ASN A 317 -16.52 13.06 7.92
CA ASN A 317 -15.88 13.66 9.09
C ASN A 317 -14.47 13.10 9.28
N GLY A 318 -13.47 13.98 9.32
CA GLY A 318 -12.09 13.58 9.58
C GLY A 318 -11.33 13.07 8.35
N VAL A 319 -11.93 13.09 7.16
CA VAL A 319 -11.27 12.69 5.90
C VAL A 319 -10.26 13.75 5.47
N TYR A 320 -9.15 13.33 4.86
CA TYR A 320 -8.25 14.25 4.17
C TYR A 320 -8.59 14.22 2.69
N ALA A 321 -9.12 15.34 2.21
CA ALA A 321 -9.57 15.53 0.85
C ALA A 321 -8.53 16.35 0.08
N VAL A 322 -8.07 15.81 -1.05
CA VAL A 322 -7.21 16.51 -2.01
C VAL A 322 -8.02 16.77 -3.28
N PHE A 323 -8.03 18.00 -3.75
CA PHE A 323 -8.54 18.35 -5.08
C PHE A 323 -7.39 18.95 -5.87
N TYR A 324 -7.05 18.33 -6.99
CA TYR A 324 -6.08 18.84 -7.94
C TYR A 324 -6.75 19.09 -9.28
N PHE A 325 -6.53 20.29 -9.82
CA PHE A 325 -6.91 20.59 -11.19
C PHE A 325 -5.70 21.17 -11.93
N VAL A 326 -5.43 20.63 -13.11
CA VAL A 326 -4.42 21.13 -14.03
C VAL A 326 -5.04 21.34 -15.42
N GLY A 327 -4.86 22.54 -15.96
CA GLY A 327 -5.46 22.95 -17.23
C GLY A 327 -5.56 24.46 -17.40
N HIS A 328 -6.44 24.89 -18.32
CA HIS A 328 -6.77 26.31 -18.46
C HIS A 328 -7.69 26.78 -17.33
N GLY A 329 -7.49 28.03 -16.94
CA GLY A 329 -8.31 28.72 -15.95
C GLY A 329 -8.02 30.22 -15.96
N PHE A 330 -8.80 30.94 -15.17
CA PHE A 330 -8.64 32.38 -14.96
C PHE A 330 -9.14 32.78 -13.57
N GLU A 331 -8.88 34.02 -13.20
CA GLU A 331 -9.31 34.56 -11.91
C GLU A 331 -10.32 35.69 -12.08
N VAL A 332 -11.37 35.66 -11.25
CA VAL A 332 -12.33 36.76 -11.11
C VAL A 332 -12.54 37.06 -9.64
N ASN A 333 -12.29 38.31 -9.24
CA ASN A 333 -12.50 38.78 -7.87
C ASN A 333 -11.86 37.87 -6.80
N GLY A 334 -10.62 37.44 -7.05
CA GLY A 334 -9.86 36.58 -6.13
C GLY A 334 -10.22 35.10 -6.15
N GLN A 335 -11.15 34.65 -7.03
CA GLN A 335 -11.58 33.26 -7.17
C GLN A 335 -11.19 32.67 -8.52
N CYS A 336 -10.70 31.43 -8.49
CA CYS A 336 -10.36 30.69 -9.71
C CYS A 336 -11.59 30.07 -10.37
N TYR A 337 -11.60 30.12 -11.70
CA TYR A 337 -12.57 29.45 -12.56
C TYR A 337 -11.82 28.48 -13.48
N LEU A 338 -12.22 27.21 -13.44
CA LEU A 338 -11.56 26.11 -14.13
C LEU A 338 -12.27 25.83 -15.46
N LEU A 339 -11.51 25.65 -16.53
CA LEU A 339 -12.07 25.51 -17.87
C LEU A 339 -12.18 24.03 -18.32
N PRO A 340 -13.37 23.59 -18.74
CA PRO A 340 -13.59 22.26 -19.34
C PRO A 340 -13.03 22.19 -20.76
N VAL A 341 -12.86 20.99 -21.32
CA VAL A 341 -12.25 20.81 -22.65
C VAL A 341 -13.05 21.42 -23.81
N GLU A 342 -14.37 21.53 -23.68
CA GLU A 342 -15.28 22.14 -24.66
C GLU A 342 -15.48 23.65 -24.47
N ALA A 343 -14.75 24.29 -23.54
CA ALA A 343 -14.84 25.73 -23.34
C ALA A 343 -14.66 26.48 -24.68
N PRO A 344 -15.53 27.45 -25.01
CA PRO A 344 -15.40 28.23 -26.24
C PRO A 344 -14.17 29.14 -26.19
N ALA A 345 -13.75 29.67 -27.34
CA ALA A 345 -12.61 30.60 -27.40
C ALA A 345 -12.81 31.84 -26.50
N GLU A 346 -14.06 32.32 -26.39
CA GLU A 346 -14.48 33.38 -25.45
C GLU A 346 -15.13 32.77 -24.19
N ALA A 347 -14.33 32.07 -23.38
CA ALA A 347 -14.83 31.34 -22.21
C ALA A 347 -15.15 32.21 -20.98
N HIS A 348 -15.05 33.55 -21.06
CA HIS A 348 -15.28 34.46 -19.93
C HIS A 348 -16.76 34.66 -19.58
N LYS A 349 -17.51 33.57 -19.45
CA LYS A 349 -18.87 33.55 -18.91
C LYS A 349 -18.99 32.47 -17.83
N PRO A 350 -19.74 32.71 -16.74
CA PRO A 350 -19.86 31.73 -15.65
C PRO A 350 -20.40 30.36 -16.10
N GLU A 351 -21.26 30.33 -17.11
CA GLU A 351 -21.85 29.10 -17.66
C GLU A 351 -20.85 28.19 -18.40
N HIS A 352 -19.69 28.70 -18.79
CA HIS A 352 -18.65 27.95 -19.52
C HIS A 352 -17.57 27.36 -18.61
N CYS A 353 -17.64 27.58 -17.30
CA CYS A 353 -16.55 27.25 -16.38
C CYS A 353 -17.06 26.68 -15.07
N LEU A 354 -16.15 26.04 -14.34
CA LEU A 354 -16.38 25.54 -13.00
C LEU A 354 -15.81 26.52 -11.98
N SER A 355 -16.67 27.07 -11.13
CA SER A 355 -16.26 27.97 -10.04
C SER A 355 -15.66 27.19 -8.87
N MET A 356 -14.57 27.68 -8.29
CA MET A 356 -14.05 27.12 -7.03
C MET A 356 -15.01 27.32 -5.86
N ASP A 357 -15.86 28.35 -5.87
CA ASP A 357 -16.92 28.50 -4.85
C ASP A 357 -17.94 27.35 -4.96
N PHE A 358 -18.27 26.91 -6.17
CA PHE A 358 -19.11 25.72 -6.38
C PHE A 358 -18.41 24.45 -5.85
N VAL A 359 -17.14 24.24 -6.19
CA VAL A 359 -16.36 23.09 -5.67
C VAL A 359 -16.40 23.08 -4.15
N LEU A 360 -16.04 24.18 -3.51
CA LEU A 360 -16.08 24.31 -2.04
C LEU A 360 -17.47 24.05 -1.45
N SER A 361 -18.53 24.48 -2.13
CA SER A 361 -19.91 24.25 -1.67
C SER A 361 -20.32 22.78 -1.75
N GLU A 362 -19.75 22.00 -2.66
CA GLU A 362 -19.98 20.55 -2.70
C GLU A 362 -19.21 19.82 -1.59
N LEU A 363 -18.04 20.34 -1.21
CA LEU A 363 -17.22 19.76 -0.12
C LEU A 363 -17.73 20.16 1.29
N SER A 364 -18.54 21.21 1.43
CA SER A 364 -18.85 21.81 2.73
C SER A 364 -19.69 20.93 3.66
N ASP A 365 -20.53 20.05 3.11
CA ASP A 365 -21.50 19.27 3.90
C ASP A 365 -20.85 18.09 4.66
N HIS A 366 -19.58 17.78 4.37
CA HIS A 366 -18.93 16.54 4.81
C HIS A 366 -17.85 16.71 5.89
N ASN A 367 -17.54 17.95 6.31
CA ASN A 367 -16.57 18.30 7.36
C ASN A 367 -15.24 17.49 7.34
N PRO A 368 -14.51 17.46 6.21
CA PRO A 368 -13.19 16.84 6.16
C PRO A 368 -12.23 17.48 7.17
N ALA A 369 -11.25 16.73 7.68
CA ALA A 369 -10.24 17.26 8.59
C ALA A 369 -9.18 18.12 7.85
N LEU A 370 -8.98 17.85 6.57
CA LEU A 370 -8.09 18.58 5.67
C LEU A 370 -8.76 18.72 4.29
N ASN A 371 -8.76 19.93 3.76
CA ASN A 371 -9.12 20.25 2.38
C ASN A 371 -7.91 20.87 1.69
N LEU A 372 -7.13 20.06 0.97
CA LEU A 372 -6.00 20.54 0.18
C LEU A 372 -6.44 20.76 -1.27
N LEU A 373 -6.37 22.00 -1.74
CA LEU A 373 -6.78 22.43 -3.07
C LEU A 373 -5.53 22.88 -3.83
N LEU A 374 -5.10 22.10 -4.81
CA LEU A 374 -3.93 22.37 -5.63
C LEU A 374 -4.42 22.78 -7.03
N LEU A 375 -4.19 24.04 -7.39
CA LEU A 375 -4.71 24.61 -8.63
C LEU A 375 -3.55 24.99 -9.55
N ASP A 376 -3.34 24.17 -10.58
CA ASP A 376 -2.30 24.37 -11.58
C ASP A 376 -2.88 24.99 -12.86
N VAL A 377 -3.20 26.29 -12.75
CA VAL A 377 -3.90 27.06 -13.78
C VAL A 377 -3.35 28.48 -13.86
N CYS A 378 -3.51 29.11 -15.04
CA CYS A 378 -3.35 30.56 -15.14
C CYS A 378 -4.38 31.29 -14.26
N ARG A 379 -3.98 32.42 -13.69
CA ARG A 379 -4.86 33.27 -12.85
C ARG A 379 -4.98 34.68 -13.41
N LYS A 380 -4.98 34.79 -14.74
CA LYS A 380 -5.14 36.07 -15.44
C LYS A 380 -6.51 36.67 -15.14
N PHE A 381 -6.55 37.99 -15.03
CA PHE A 381 -7.80 38.72 -14.84
C PHE A 381 -8.57 38.85 -16.15
N ILE A 382 -9.90 38.91 -16.02
CA ILE A 382 -10.83 39.15 -17.12
C ILE A 382 -11.18 40.65 -17.22
N PRO A 383 -11.74 41.12 -18.35
CA PRO A 383 -12.26 42.48 -18.48
C PRO A 383 -13.27 42.83 -17.37
N TYR A 384 -13.18 44.07 -16.87
CA TYR A 384 -13.94 44.53 -15.70
C TYR A 384 -15.46 44.44 -15.92
N GLU A 385 -15.92 44.64 -17.16
CA GLU A 385 -17.34 44.63 -17.53
C GLU A 385 -18.00 43.26 -17.34
N LEU A 386 -17.20 42.19 -17.31
CA LEU A 386 -17.68 40.81 -17.17
C LEU A 386 -17.78 40.36 -15.69
N ILE A 387 -17.10 41.05 -14.78
CA ILE A 387 -17.02 40.69 -13.36
C ILE A 387 -18.41 40.58 -12.69
N PRO A 388 -19.39 41.49 -12.92
CA PRO A 388 -20.68 41.42 -12.25
C PRO A 388 -21.42 40.09 -12.43
N ALA A 389 -21.37 39.51 -13.64
CA ALA A 389 -22.03 38.23 -13.92
C ALA A 389 -21.43 37.07 -13.10
N PHE A 390 -20.11 37.08 -12.89
CA PHE A 390 -19.43 36.09 -12.06
C PHE A 390 -19.72 36.27 -10.58
N VAL A 391 -19.78 37.51 -10.10
CA VAL A 391 -20.18 37.79 -8.72
C VAL A 391 -21.58 37.25 -8.47
N GLU A 392 -22.56 37.60 -9.31
CA GLU A 392 -23.94 37.13 -9.21
C GLU A 392 -24.04 35.59 -9.25
N TYR A 393 -23.31 34.95 -10.15
CA TYR A 393 -23.28 33.48 -10.25
C TYR A 393 -22.71 32.82 -8.98
N ALA A 394 -21.71 33.43 -8.34
CA ALA A 394 -21.02 32.85 -7.18
C ALA A 394 -21.77 33.05 -5.85
N GLU A 395 -22.62 34.08 -5.74
CA GLU A 395 -23.33 34.41 -4.50
C GLU A 395 -24.07 33.22 -3.84
N PRO A 396 -24.82 32.37 -4.57
CA PRO A 396 -25.50 31.23 -3.96
C PRO A 396 -24.57 30.18 -3.34
N PHE A 397 -23.35 30.03 -3.88
CA PHE A 397 -22.36 29.07 -3.39
C PHE A 397 -21.64 29.60 -2.16
N LYS A 398 -21.29 30.90 -2.17
CA LYS A 398 -20.68 31.57 -1.01
C LYS A 398 -21.56 31.54 0.22
N ALA A 399 -22.88 31.67 0.05
CA ALA A 399 -23.83 31.57 1.16
C ALA A 399 -23.87 30.19 1.81
N LYS A 400 -23.56 29.13 1.06
CA LYS A 400 -23.47 27.75 1.57
C LYS A 400 -22.10 27.43 2.16
N HIS A 401 -21.05 28.02 1.60
CA HIS A 401 -19.69 27.81 2.07
C HIS A 401 -19.48 28.47 3.45
N ARG A 402 -19.12 27.64 4.44
CA ARG A 402 -18.70 28.13 5.76
C ARG A 402 -17.17 28.02 5.86
N PRO A 403 -16.47 29.10 6.23
CA PRO A 403 -15.03 29.04 6.43
C PRO A 403 -14.70 28.05 7.54
N ASN A 404 -14.06 26.95 7.17
CA ASN A 404 -13.62 25.92 8.09
C ASN A 404 -12.10 26.05 8.33
N ARG A 405 -11.65 25.61 9.50
CA ARG A 405 -10.23 25.70 9.93
C ARG A 405 -9.35 24.56 9.38
N ASN A 406 -9.59 24.19 8.13
CA ASN A 406 -9.09 22.95 7.54
C ASN A 406 -8.65 23.07 6.06
N THR A 407 -8.74 24.26 5.45
CA THR A 407 -8.50 24.43 3.99
C THR A 407 -7.12 25.01 3.71
N VAL A 408 -6.46 24.48 2.68
CA VAL A 408 -5.19 24.95 2.15
C VAL A 408 -5.28 25.03 0.63
N TYR A 409 -4.92 26.17 0.05
CA TYR A 409 -4.76 26.36 -1.38
C TYR A 409 -3.28 26.46 -1.73
N GLY A 410 -2.83 25.61 -2.65
CA GLY A 410 -1.57 25.80 -3.38
C GLY A 410 -1.89 26.19 -4.81
N TYR A 411 -1.69 27.46 -5.16
CA TYR A 411 -1.82 27.93 -6.54
C TYR A 411 -0.47 27.84 -7.22
N SER A 412 -0.41 27.31 -8.43
CA SER A 412 0.84 27.24 -9.19
C SER A 412 1.38 28.60 -9.61
N THR A 413 0.55 29.64 -9.56
CA THR A 413 0.91 31.04 -9.86
C THR A 413 0.06 32.03 -9.05
N SER A 414 0.44 33.30 -9.06
CA SER A 414 -0.21 34.40 -8.33
C SER A 414 -1.33 35.03 -9.15
N GLY A 415 -2.22 35.77 -8.50
CA GLY A 415 -3.28 36.52 -9.17
C GLY A 415 -2.71 37.46 -10.25
N GLY A 416 -3.29 37.40 -11.45
CA GLY A 416 -2.86 38.16 -12.63
C GLY A 416 -1.75 37.51 -13.46
N VAL A 417 -1.16 36.40 -13.00
CA VAL A 417 0.02 35.76 -13.61
C VAL A 417 -0.36 34.44 -14.30
N GLY A 418 0.47 34.00 -15.25
CA GLY A 418 0.34 32.71 -15.95
C GLY A 418 0.97 31.55 -15.17
N ALA A 419 0.52 30.34 -15.47
CA ALA A 419 1.18 29.09 -15.09
C ALA A 419 1.68 28.40 -16.37
N TYR A 420 2.83 27.73 -16.31
CA TYR A 420 3.58 27.32 -17.50
C TYR A 420 3.93 25.84 -17.51
N GLU A 421 4.01 25.31 -18.73
CA GLU A 421 4.61 24.03 -19.05
C GLU A 421 5.80 24.22 -19.98
N ILE A 422 6.79 23.34 -19.87
CA ILE A 422 8.01 23.42 -20.67
C ILE A 422 8.02 22.24 -21.65
N LYS A 423 8.11 22.55 -22.94
CA LYS A 423 8.15 21.52 -23.98
C LYS A 423 9.38 20.62 -23.79
N GLY A 424 9.14 19.31 -23.69
CA GLY A 424 10.19 18.31 -23.49
C GLY A 424 10.44 17.92 -22.04
N GLU A 425 9.89 18.66 -21.07
CA GLU A 425 9.79 18.20 -19.69
C GLU A 425 8.60 17.23 -19.54
N VAL A 426 8.72 16.29 -18.61
CA VAL A 426 7.66 15.32 -18.32
C VAL A 426 6.49 15.97 -17.60
N ASN A 427 6.79 16.90 -16.68
CA ASN A 427 5.80 17.55 -15.82
C ASN A 427 5.77 19.08 -16.06
N GLY A 428 4.63 19.71 -15.76
CA GLY A 428 4.50 21.17 -15.67
C GLY A 428 5.40 21.75 -14.58
N VAL A 429 5.65 23.06 -14.63
CA VAL A 429 6.63 23.71 -13.73
C VAL A 429 6.28 23.46 -12.26
N PHE A 430 5.01 23.56 -11.87
CA PHE A 430 4.61 23.38 -10.49
C PHE A 430 4.76 21.92 -10.02
N MET A 431 4.27 20.96 -10.80
CA MET A 431 4.39 19.54 -10.46
C MET A 431 5.84 19.04 -10.46
N LYS A 432 6.70 19.62 -11.31
CA LYS A 432 8.14 19.29 -11.38
C LYS A 432 8.82 19.41 -10.01
N TYR A 433 8.51 20.44 -9.23
CA TYR A 433 9.08 20.63 -7.88
C TYR A 433 8.20 20.00 -6.80
N LEU A 434 6.86 20.12 -6.91
CA LEU A 434 5.93 19.59 -5.89
C LEU A 434 6.17 18.11 -5.59
N LYS A 435 6.44 17.30 -6.62
CA LYS A 435 6.63 15.86 -6.49
C LYS A 435 7.77 15.46 -5.54
N ALA A 436 8.79 16.31 -5.35
CA ALA A 436 9.89 16.06 -4.43
C ALA A 436 9.48 16.15 -2.95
N HIS A 437 8.35 16.82 -2.66
CA HIS A 437 7.89 17.11 -1.30
C HIS A 437 6.67 16.29 -0.89
N LEU A 438 5.92 15.71 -1.83
CA LEU A 438 4.66 14.99 -1.56
C LEU A 438 4.79 13.89 -0.49
N SER A 439 5.89 13.15 -0.49
CA SER A 439 6.14 12.03 0.44
C SER A 439 6.85 12.43 1.73
N GLN A 440 7.18 13.71 1.92
CA GLN A 440 7.90 14.17 3.10
C GLN A 440 6.96 14.28 4.31
N PRO A 441 7.40 13.88 5.52
CA PRO A 441 6.60 13.93 6.73
C PRO A 441 6.53 15.36 7.31
N VAL A 442 6.08 16.30 6.49
CA VAL A 442 5.93 17.71 6.83
C VAL A 442 4.46 18.13 6.62
N SER A 443 4.03 19.21 7.28
CA SER A 443 2.69 19.74 7.06
C SER A 443 2.49 20.14 5.60
N VAL A 444 1.25 20.07 5.08
CA VAL A 444 0.95 20.49 3.71
C VAL A 444 1.31 21.95 3.41
N ILE A 445 1.27 22.82 4.44
CA ILE A 445 1.73 24.21 4.36
C ILE A 445 3.23 24.27 4.09
N GLN A 446 4.00 23.47 4.84
CA GLN A 446 5.45 23.41 4.69
C GLN A 446 5.84 22.79 3.34
N MET A 447 5.17 21.70 2.94
CA MET A 447 5.33 21.07 1.62
C MET A 447 5.16 22.08 0.48
N ILE A 448 4.10 22.91 0.52
CA ILE A 448 3.87 23.95 -0.49
C ILE A 448 4.96 25.02 -0.40
N ASN A 449 5.29 25.52 0.80
CA ASN A 449 6.34 26.54 0.95
C ASN A 449 7.70 26.08 0.40
N ASP A 450 8.07 24.81 0.60
CA ASP A 450 9.32 24.27 0.05
C ASP A 450 9.25 24.18 -1.48
N THR A 451 8.10 23.78 -2.03
CA THR A 451 7.86 23.82 -3.48
C THR A 451 8.01 25.24 -4.06
N LEU A 452 7.49 26.25 -3.36
CA LEU A 452 7.59 27.66 -3.77
C LEU A 452 9.05 28.14 -3.77
N ARG A 453 9.83 27.77 -2.76
CA ARG A 453 11.27 28.10 -2.67
C ARG A 453 12.07 27.44 -3.79
N ASP A 454 11.74 26.20 -4.14
CA ASP A 454 12.41 25.49 -5.23
C ASP A 454 12.13 26.15 -6.59
N ILE A 455 10.91 26.67 -6.80
CA ILE A 455 10.55 27.45 -8.00
C ILE A 455 11.27 28.81 -8.03
N GLU A 456 11.36 29.50 -6.89
CA GLU A 456 12.15 30.73 -6.76
C GLU A 456 13.63 30.51 -7.09
N GLY A 457 14.18 29.33 -6.75
CA GLY A 457 15.56 28.95 -7.03
C GLY A 457 15.87 28.61 -8.49
N ASP A 458 14.88 28.43 -9.37
CA ASP A 458 15.09 28.15 -10.79
C ASP A 458 15.03 29.42 -11.63
N GLU A 459 16.21 29.89 -12.04
CA GLU A 459 16.43 31.12 -12.84
C GLU A 459 15.62 31.17 -14.16
N LYS A 460 15.12 30.03 -14.67
CA LYS A 460 14.32 30.00 -15.91
C LYS A 460 12.85 30.32 -15.68
N VAL A 461 12.34 30.12 -14.47
CA VAL A 461 10.91 30.20 -14.16
C VAL A 461 10.55 31.18 -13.03
N CYS A 462 11.52 31.55 -12.18
CA CYS A 462 11.31 32.38 -11.00
C CYS A 462 10.60 33.72 -11.30
N ASP A 463 10.88 34.35 -12.44
CA ASP A 463 10.32 35.66 -12.82
C ASP A 463 8.96 35.56 -13.54
N VAL A 464 8.59 34.38 -14.03
CA VAL A 464 7.38 34.19 -14.85
C VAL A 464 6.28 33.46 -14.11
N GLN A 465 6.63 32.58 -13.18
CA GLN A 465 5.67 31.80 -12.41
C GLN A 465 5.96 31.97 -10.92
N VAL A 466 5.08 32.73 -10.26
CA VAL A 466 5.20 33.05 -8.83
C VAL A 466 4.05 32.36 -8.09
N PRO A 467 4.23 31.17 -7.52
CA PRO A 467 3.14 30.43 -6.90
C PRO A 467 2.64 31.11 -5.61
N GLU A 468 1.39 30.84 -5.22
CA GLU A 468 0.75 31.46 -4.05
C GLU A 468 0.19 30.40 -3.11
N LEU A 469 0.37 30.60 -1.80
CA LEU A 469 -0.23 29.77 -0.74
C LEU A 469 -1.29 30.58 0.01
N ARG A 470 -2.50 30.03 0.16
CA ARG A 470 -3.52 30.56 1.09
C ARG A 470 -4.00 29.46 2.02
N SER A 471 -4.22 29.76 3.30
CA SER A 471 -4.62 28.73 4.26
C SER A 471 -5.50 29.25 5.39
N THR A 472 -6.45 28.41 5.81
CA THR A 472 -7.19 28.51 7.07
C THR A 472 -6.91 27.32 8.00
N LEU A 473 -6.01 26.41 7.60
CA LEU A 473 -5.66 25.22 8.34
C LEU A 473 -4.91 25.60 9.63
N THR A 474 -5.44 25.15 10.78
CA THR A 474 -4.86 25.48 12.09
C THR A 474 -4.00 24.39 12.69
N ARG A 475 -4.19 23.12 12.29
CA ARG A 475 -3.38 21.98 12.74
C ARG A 475 -2.39 21.59 11.64
N PRO A 476 -1.13 21.26 11.96
CA PRO A 476 -0.08 20.99 10.96
C PRO A 476 -0.22 19.61 10.29
N ARG A 477 -1.37 19.35 9.64
CA ARG A 477 -1.68 18.08 8.98
C ARG A 477 -0.74 17.82 7.81
N SER A 478 -0.28 16.58 7.65
CA SER A 478 0.57 16.10 6.56
C SER A 478 -0.19 15.16 5.63
N LEU A 479 0.21 15.05 4.35
CA LEU A 479 -0.26 13.97 3.47
C LEU A 479 0.14 12.58 4.00
N THR A 480 1.23 12.53 4.76
CA THR A 480 1.79 11.32 5.36
C THR A 480 1.12 10.91 6.67
N ASP A 481 0.20 11.74 7.19
CA ASP A 481 -0.53 11.43 8.43
C ASP A 481 -1.17 10.02 8.32
N PRO A 482 -1.11 9.22 9.41
CA PRO A 482 -1.64 7.87 9.38
C PRO A 482 -3.16 7.85 9.18
N LEU A 483 -3.65 6.77 8.57
CA LEU A 483 -5.07 6.48 8.51
C LEU A 483 -5.57 5.95 9.86
N VAL A 484 -6.66 6.51 10.37
CA VAL A 484 -7.49 5.89 11.41
C VAL A 484 -8.22 4.71 10.77
N TRP A 485 -8.11 3.57 11.40
CA TRP A 485 -8.49 2.25 10.88
C TRP A 485 -9.16 1.40 11.95
N ASP A 486 -9.25 1.92 13.17
CA ASP A 486 -10.13 1.46 14.21
C ASP A 486 -11.49 2.16 14.09
N GLY A 487 -12.57 1.41 14.28
CA GLY A 487 -13.93 1.96 14.22
C GLY A 487 -14.38 2.33 12.80
N HIS A 488 -13.85 1.65 11.76
CA HIS A 488 -14.31 1.81 10.38
C HIS A 488 -15.83 1.84 10.34
N THR A 489 -16.33 3.03 10.09
CA THR A 489 -17.75 3.31 10.01
C THR A 489 -18.27 2.72 8.71
N VAL A 490 -19.58 2.46 8.66
CA VAL A 490 -20.30 2.15 7.41
C VAL A 490 -19.90 3.12 6.27
N SER A 491 -19.58 4.39 6.58
CA SER A 491 -19.06 5.34 5.59
C SER A 491 -17.71 4.98 4.98
N PHE A 492 -16.73 4.49 5.75
CA PHE A 492 -15.42 4.11 5.16
C PHE A 492 -15.55 2.93 4.19
N ASP A 493 -16.34 1.92 4.55
CA ASP A 493 -16.59 0.77 3.68
C ASP A 493 -17.36 1.21 2.43
N HIS A 494 -18.37 2.08 2.58
CA HIS A 494 -19.06 2.67 1.44
C HIS A 494 -18.12 3.48 0.53
N HIS A 495 -17.23 4.30 1.09
CA HIS A 495 -16.25 5.03 0.30
C HIS A 495 -15.33 4.06 -0.45
N THR A 496 -14.86 3.01 0.23
CA THR A 496 -13.95 2.02 -0.36
C THR A 496 -14.64 1.23 -1.48
N ILE A 497 -15.86 0.75 -1.26
CA ILE A 497 -16.66 0.05 -2.27
C ILE A 497 -16.94 0.98 -3.46
N HIS A 498 -17.38 2.22 -3.19
CA HIS A 498 -17.65 3.20 -4.24
C HIS A 498 -16.40 3.50 -5.07
N TRP A 499 -15.25 3.69 -4.41
CA TRP A 499 -13.97 3.88 -5.08
C TRP A 499 -13.53 2.64 -5.88
N ARG A 500 -13.65 1.43 -5.32
CA ARG A 500 -13.30 0.18 -6.00
C ARG A 500 -14.14 -0.04 -7.26
N LEU A 501 -15.42 0.27 -7.22
CA LEU A 501 -16.29 0.18 -8.39
C LEU A 501 -15.76 1.01 -9.56
N MET A 502 -15.14 2.16 -9.29
CA MET A 502 -14.53 3.01 -10.32
C MET A 502 -13.17 2.51 -10.82
N HIS A 503 -12.54 1.53 -10.16
CA HIS A 503 -11.13 1.13 -10.41
C HIS A 503 -10.97 -0.36 -10.71
N GLU A 504 -12.05 -1.06 -11.04
CA GLU A 504 -12.01 -2.48 -11.35
C GLU A 504 -11.99 -2.71 -12.86
N LEU A 505 -11.05 -3.55 -13.31
CA LEU A 505 -11.00 -4.04 -14.69
C LEU A 505 -11.87 -5.30 -14.82
N PRO A 506 -12.55 -5.53 -15.96
CA PRO A 506 -13.30 -6.75 -16.17
C PRO A 506 -12.36 -7.93 -16.43
N ASN A 507 -12.90 -9.14 -16.28
CA ASN A 507 -12.21 -10.36 -16.72
C ASN A 507 -12.03 -10.36 -18.25
N PRO A 508 -11.02 -11.07 -18.77
CA PRO A 508 -10.87 -11.27 -20.20
C PRO A 508 -12.15 -11.81 -20.85
N VAL A 509 -12.46 -11.28 -22.03
CA VAL A 509 -13.65 -11.64 -22.81
C VAL A 509 -13.22 -12.47 -24.00
N HIS A 510 -13.78 -13.67 -24.12
CA HIS A 510 -13.48 -14.57 -25.24
C HIS A 510 -14.62 -14.56 -26.26
N VAL A 511 -14.29 -14.23 -27.50
CA VAL A 511 -15.23 -14.10 -28.62
C VAL A 511 -14.94 -15.22 -29.62
N ARG A 512 -15.79 -16.24 -29.61
CA ARG A 512 -15.67 -17.39 -30.53
C ARG A 512 -16.00 -16.97 -31.96
N PHE A 513 -15.36 -17.60 -32.94
CA PHE A 513 -15.69 -17.56 -34.37
C PHE A 513 -15.70 -18.99 -34.87
N ASP A 514 -16.78 -19.72 -34.58
CA ASP A 514 -16.87 -21.17 -34.79
C ASP A 514 -16.71 -21.57 -36.27
N GLU A 515 -17.17 -20.73 -37.20
CA GLU A 515 -17.02 -20.92 -38.66
C GLU A 515 -15.55 -20.91 -39.13
N LEU A 516 -14.67 -20.25 -38.37
CA LEU A 516 -13.25 -20.12 -38.68
C LEU A 516 -12.36 -20.96 -37.76
N ALA A 517 -12.96 -21.67 -36.79
CA ALA A 517 -12.26 -22.36 -35.71
C ALA A 517 -11.28 -21.45 -34.92
N LEU A 518 -11.65 -20.18 -34.74
CA LEU A 518 -10.83 -19.19 -34.03
C LEU A 518 -11.56 -18.62 -32.81
N THR A 519 -10.80 -18.10 -31.85
CA THR A 519 -11.28 -17.31 -30.73
C THR A 519 -10.49 -16.01 -30.63
N VAL A 520 -11.16 -14.92 -30.25
CA VAL A 520 -10.51 -13.65 -29.96
C VAL A 520 -10.59 -13.40 -28.46
N THR A 521 -9.44 -13.20 -27.82
CA THR A 521 -9.39 -12.83 -26.40
C THR A 521 -9.19 -11.32 -26.30
N ILE A 522 -10.07 -10.65 -25.55
CA ILE A 522 -9.97 -9.22 -25.24
C ILE A 522 -9.67 -9.07 -23.76
N TRP A 523 -8.60 -8.35 -23.42
CA TRP A 523 -8.26 -8.06 -22.02
C TRP A 523 -7.82 -6.61 -21.85
N PHE A 524 -7.64 -6.22 -20.60
CA PHE A 524 -7.49 -4.83 -20.21
C PHE A 524 -6.29 -4.66 -19.30
N ASP A 525 -5.64 -3.51 -19.42
CA ASP A 525 -4.63 -3.07 -18.47
C ASP A 525 -4.84 -1.60 -18.10
N PHE A 526 -4.36 -1.21 -16.94
CA PHE A 526 -4.50 0.15 -16.43
C PHE A 526 -3.68 1.13 -17.27
N CYS A 527 -4.27 2.29 -17.58
CA CYS A 527 -3.52 3.44 -18.08
C CYS A 527 -3.11 4.31 -16.89
N GLY A 528 -1.97 4.01 -16.29
CA GLY A 528 -1.52 4.66 -15.06
C GLY A 528 -2.58 4.53 -13.95
N HIS A 529 -2.91 5.65 -13.31
CA HIS A 529 -3.99 5.72 -12.31
C HIS A 529 -5.27 6.38 -12.81
N PHE A 530 -5.46 6.47 -14.14
CA PHE A 530 -6.66 7.07 -14.70
C PHE A 530 -7.88 6.16 -14.54
N THR A 531 -8.98 6.76 -14.09
CA THR A 531 -10.27 6.09 -13.90
C THR A 531 -11.09 6.08 -15.20
N ASN A 532 -10.75 6.94 -16.17
CA ASN A 532 -11.51 7.10 -17.42
C ASN A 532 -10.72 6.78 -18.70
N LYS A 533 -9.58 6.09 -18.55
CA LYS A 533 -8.72 5.61 -19.63
C LYS A 533 -8.25 4.19 -19.33
N VAL A 534 -8.16 3.34 -20.34
CA VAL A 534 -7.75 1.94 -20.20
C VAL A 534 -7.03 1.46 -21.44
N TYR A 535 -6.02 0.61 -21.29
CA TYR A 535 -5.47 -0.12 -22.43
C TYR A 535 -6.34 -1.34 -22.71
N VAL A 536 -6.72 -1.51 -23.97
CA VAL A 536 -7.48 -2.67 -24.44
C VAL A 536 -6.61 -3.46 -25.39
N PHE A 537 -6.54 -4.75 -25.16
CA PHE A 537 -5.76 -5.69 -25.94
C PHE A 537 -6.68 -6.68 -26.64
N SER A 538 -6.28 -7.12 -27.83
CA SER A 538 -6.91 -8.23 -28.55
C SER A 538 -5.86 -9.16 -29.15
N SER A 539 -6.06 -10.46 -28.96
CA SER A 539 -5.28 -11.51 -29.63
C SER A 539 -6.21 -12.55 -30.26
N VAL A 540 -5.69 -13.21 -31.29
CA VAL A 540 -6.37 -14.31 -31.97
C VAL A 540 -5.72 -15.62 -31.53
N GLY A 541 -6.56 -16.58 -31.11
CA GLY A 541 -6.14 -17.93 -30.75
C GLY A 541 -6.99 -18.98 -31.44
N ASP A 542 -6.54 -20.23 -31.33
CA ASP A 542 -7.30 -21.38 -31.81
C ASP A 542 -8.51 -21.67 -30.91
N LEU A 543 -9.61 -22.07 -31.53
CA LEU A 543 -10.79 -22.51 -30.80
C LEU A 543 -10.59 -23.94 -30.30
N LEU A 544 -10.28 -24.10 -29.02
CA LEU A 544 -10.15 -25.41 -28.37
C LEU A 544 -11.53 -25.95 -27.95
N ASP A 545 -11.77 -27.24 -28.15
CA ASP A 545 -12.89 -27.96 -27.55
C ASP A 545 -12.57 -28.27 -26.08
N ASP A 546 -13.55 -28.16 -25.18
CA ASP A 546 -13.42 -28.27 -23.71
C ASP A 546 -12.83 -29.60 -23.19
N ALA A 547 -12.46 -30.54 -24.08
CA ALA A 547 -11.97 -31.88 -23.76
C ALA A 547 -10.46 -32.10 -24.03
N GLU A 548 -9.73 -31.14 -24.62
CA GLU A 548 -8.28 -31.27 -24.83
C GLU A 548 -7.50 -30.48 -23.78
N GLU A 549 -6.62 -31.17 -23.04
CA GLU A 549 -5.70 -30.54 -22.09
C GLU A 549 -4.79 -29.52 -22.82
N LEU A 550 -4.45 -28.42 -22.13
CA LEU A 550 -3.40 -27.47 -22.53
C LEU A 550 -2.04 -28.18 -22.58
N GLU A 551 -1.81 -29.01 -23.59
CA GLU A 551 -0.47 -29.28 -24.07
C GLU A 551 0.05 -28.01 -24.75
N ASP A 552 1.34 -27.74 -24.57
CA ASP A 552 2.13 -26.60 -25.04
C ASP A 552 2.20 -26.56 -26.59
N ARG A 553 1.04 -26.51 -27.25
CA ARG A 553 0.87 -26.38 -28.69
C ARG A 553 0.85 -24.89 -29.00
N GLY A 554 1.88 -24.43 -29.70
CA GLY A 554 1.88 -23.10 -30.30
C GLY A 554 0.68 -22.89 -31.23
N LEU A 555 0.36 -21.63 -31.51
CA LEU A 555 -0.76 -21.23 -32.35
C LEU A 555 -0.69 -21.85 -33.76
N SER A 556 -1.84 -22.23 -34.30
CA SER A 556 -1.96 -22.72 -35.67
C SER A 556 -1.60 -21.64 -36.70
N GLU A 557 -1.20 -22.06 -37.90
CA GLU A 557 -1.01 -21.12 -39.04
C GLU A 557 -2.28 -20.32 -39.35
N ASN A 558 -3.46 -20.87 -39.05
CA ASN A 558 -4.72 -20.16 -39.21
C ASN A 558 -4.86 -19.03 -38.17
N ALA A 559 -4.56 -19.28 -36.90
CA ALA A 559 -4.58 -18.22 -35.88
C ALA A 559 -3.52 -17.14 -36.17
N LEU A 560 -2.31 -17.55 -36.58
CA LEU A 560 -1.21 -16.64 -36.91
C LEU A 560 -1.42 -15.79 -38.17
N SER A 561 -2.33 -16.20 -39.07
CA SER A 561 -2.67 -15.44 -40.28
C SER A 561 -3.83 -14.44 -40.09
N HIS A 562 -4.31 -14.27 -38.86
CA HIS A 562 -5.41 -13.37 -38.54
C HIS A 562 -5.08 -12.38 -37.42
N ILE A 563 -5.71 -11.20 -37.49
CA ILE A 563 -5.57 -10.15 -36.48
C ILE A 563 -6.95 -9.60 -36.13
N ALA A 564 -7.21 -9.41 -34.84
CA ALA A 564 -8.47 -8.90 -34.34
C ALA A 564 -8.39 -7.39 -34.04
N TYR A 565 -9.03 -6.58 -34.87
CA TYR A 565 -9.20 -5.14 -34.63
C TYR A 565 -10.47 -4.89 -33.82
N LEU A 566 -10.43 -3.89 -32.93
CA LEU A 566 -11.57 -3.51 -32.11
C LEU A 566 -12.10 -2.14 -32.55
N SER A 567 -13.40 -2.05 -32.75
CA SER A 567 -14.09 -0.79 -33.07
C SER A 567 -15.08 -0.45 -31.95
N PHE A 568 -14.97 0.77 -31.44
CA PHE A 568 -15.78 1.27 -30.32
C PHE A 568 -16.80 2.32 -30.80
N PRO A 569 -17.88 2.55 -30.03
CA PRO A 569 -18.85 3.62 -30.28
C PRO A 569 -18.19 5.02 -30.33
N PRO A 570 -18.74 5.97 -31.11
CA PRO A 570 -18.14 7.28 -31.36
C PRO A 570 -18.08 8.20 -30.12
N GLU A 571 -18.83 7.90 -29.06
CA GLU A 571 -18.74 8.61 -27.78
C GLU A 571 -17.43 8.37 -27.03
N LEU A 572 -16.70 7.29 -27.35
CA LEU A 572 -15.38 6.96 -26.82
C LEU A 572 -14.31 7.35 -27.83
N ASP A 573 -13.10 7.62 -27.34
CA ASP A 573 -11.94 7.84 -28.20
C ASP A 573 -10.99 6.65 -28.10
N ALA A 574 -10.71 6.01 -29.23
CA ALA A 574 -9.79 4.89 -29.35
C ALA A 574 -8.55 5.36 -30.12
N SER A 575 -7.38 5.26 -29.50
CA SER A 575 -6.13 5.59 -30.18
C SER A 575 -5.85 4.62 -31.33
N LYS A 576 -4.94 5.03 -32.22
CA LYS A 576 -4.37 4.10 -33.21
C LYS A 576 -3.76 2.87 -32.53
N GLU A 577 -4.02 1.71 -33.11
CA GLU A 577 -3.56 0.42 -32.64
C GLU A 577 -2.03 0.30 -32.73
N ARG A 578 -1.45 -0.38 -31.75
CA ARG A 578 -0.03 -0.72 -31.68
C ARG A 578 0.11 -2.22 -31.66
N PHE A 579 1.02 -2.73 -32.49
CA PHE A 579 1.37 -4.14 -32.49
C PHE A 579 2.26 -4.44 -31.28
N VAL A 580 1.87 -5.44 -30.52
CA VAL A 580 2.66 -6.02 -29.43
C VAL A 580 2.95 -7.45 -29.87
N SER A 581 4.21 -7.70 -30.25
CA SER A 581 4.67 -9.05 -30.59
C SER A 581 5.13 -9.74 -29.33
N ASP A 582 4.55 -10.90 -29.05
CA ASP A 582 5.14 -11.88 -28.14
C ASP A 582 5.67 -13.03 -29.00
N ASP A 583 6.93 -13.41 -28.82
CA ASP A 583 7.62 -14.39 -29.66
C ASP A 583 6.97 -15.79 -29.54
N ASP A 584 6.19 -16.03 -28.47
CA ASP A 584 5.51 -17.32 -28.19
C ASP A 584 3.96 -17.26 -28.28
N GLU A 585 3.31 -16.08 -28.26
CA GLU A 585 1.84 -15.92 -28.20
C GLU A 585 1.19 -15.25 -29.43
N GLY A 586 1.97 -14.95 -30.47
CA GLY A 586 1.47 -14.32 -31.70
C GLY A 586 1.34 -12.80 -31.61
N VAL A 587 0.58 -12.21 -32.53
CA VAL A 587 0.45 -10.75 -32.65
C VAL A 587 -0.77 -10.26 -31.87
N SER A 588 -0.52 -9.45 -30.84
CA SER A 588 -1.57 -8.74 -30.11
C SER A 588 -1.68 -7.30 -30.59
N LEU A 589 -2.90 -6.79 -30.68
CA LEU A 589 -3.14 -5.35 -30.85
C LEU A 589 -3.43 -4.71 -29.50
N CYS A 590 -2.82 -3.55 -29.26
CA CYS A 590 -3.07 -2.72 -28.11
C CYS A 590 -3.56 -1.34 -28.56
N LEU A 591 -4.61 -0.84 -27.93
CA LEU A 591 -5.07 0.54 -28.10
C LEU A 591 -5.41 1.18 -26.75
N LEU A 592 -5.33 2.50 -26.69
CA LEU A 592 -5.80 3.28 -25.55
C LEU A 592 -7.25 3.71 -25.80
N LEU A 593 -8.15 3.29 -24.93
CA LEU A 593 -9.54 3.72 -24.92
C LEU A 593 -9.73 4.81 -23.85
N SER A 594 -10.26 5.96 -24.25
CA SER A 594 -10.45 7.14 -23.41
C SER A 594 -11.91 7.62 -23.39
N HIS A 595 -12.21 8.54 -22.48
CA HIS A 595 -13.55 9.10 -22.25
C HIS A 595 -14.59 8.07 -21.76
N LEU A 596 -14.16 7.08 -20.98
CA LEU A 596 -15.05 6.03 -20.46
C LEU A 596 -16.27 6.58 -19.72
N GLN A 597 -16.17 7.76 -19.08
CA GLN A 597 -17.28 8.42 -18.39
C GLN A 597 -18.47 8.80 -19.30
N ARG A 598 -18.30 8.76 -20.62
CA ARG A 598 -19.35 9.04 -21.60
C ARG A 598 -20.22 7.83 -21.93
N SER A 599 -19.76 6.62 -21.56
CA SER A 599 -20.56 5.41 -21.75
C SER A 599 -21.82 5.43 -20.91
N LYS A 600 -22.95 5.04 -21.52
CA LYS A 600 -24.24 4.85 -20.83
C LYS A 600 -24.43 3.37 -20.50
N GLY A 601 -23.64 2.89 -19.53
CA GLY A 601 -23.68 1.50 -19.06
C GLY A 601 -22.52 0.66 -19.56
N GLU A 602 -22.80 -0.61 -19.82
CA GLU A 602 -21.81 -1.58 -20.29
C GLU A 602 -21.25 -1.20 -21.66
N LEU A 603 -19.95 -1.43 -21.83
CA LEU A 603 -19.25 -1.16 -23.07
C LEU A 603 -19.53 -2.24 -24.11
N LYS A 604 -19.74 -1.82 -25.35
CA LYS A 604 -19.84 -2.70 -26.51
C LYS A 604 -18.74 -2.37 -27.49
N CYS A 605 -18.21 -3.39 -28.15
CA CYS A 605 -17.29 -3.20 -29.26
C CYS A 605 -17.60 -4.18 -30.40
N LYS A 606 -17.14 -3.82 -31.60
CA LYS A 606 -17.13 -4.72 -32.75
C LYS A 606 -15.74 -5.29 -32.93
N VAL A 607 -15.64 -6.60 -32.90
CA VAL A 607 -14.43 -7.35 -33.25
C VAL A 607 -14.43 -7.54 -34.76
N LEU A 608 -13.43 -6.98 -35.43
CA LEU A 608 -13.19 -7.06 -36.86
C LEU A 608 -12.00 -7.99 -37.08
N LEU A 609 -12.26 -9.24 -37.44
CA LEU A 609 -11.21 -10.20 -37.71
C LEU A 609 -10.72 -10.00 -39.16
N ARG A 610 -9.43 -9.75 -39.33
CA ARG A 610 -8.79 -9.53 -40.63
C ARG A 610 -7.74 -10.57 -40.93
N SER A 611 -7.64 -10.97 -42.19
CA SER A 611 -6.52 -11.78 -42.68
C SER A 611 -5.30 -10.89 -42.92
N ILE A 612 -4.12 -11.34 -42.51
CA ILE A 612 -2.85 -10.60 -42.68
C ILE A 612 -2.48 -10.48 -44.16
N ASP A 613 -2.70 -11.54 -44.95
CA ASP A 613 -2.27 -11.58 -46.35
C ASP A 613 -3.14 -10.74 -47.28
N SER A 614 -4.45 -10.69 -47.02
CA SER A 614 -5.42 -9.98 -47.87
C SER A 614 -5.81 -8.60 -47.32
N GLU A 615 -5.54 -8.33 -46.04
CA GLU A 615 -6.02 -7.18 -45.28
C GLU A 615 -7.56 -7.02 -45.22
N GLU A 616 -8.32 -7.99 -45.74
CA GLU A 616 -9.77 -7.98 -45.76
C GLU A 616 -10.36 -8.43 -44.41
N VAL A 617 -11.52 -7.87 -44.06
CA VAL A 617 -12.30 -8.31 -42.89
C VAL A 617 -13.01 -9.60 -43.24
N VAL A 618 -12.55 -10.71 -42.66
CA VAL A 618 -13.11 -12.06 -42.90
C VAL A 618 -14.33 -12.34 -42.04
N ALA A 619 -14.42 -11.74 -40.85
CA ALA A 619 -15.56 -11.88 -39.96
C ALA A 619 -15.73 -10.66 -39.06
N THR A 620 -16.96 -10.42 -38.61
CA THR A 620 -17.27 -9.35 -37.64
C THR A 620 -18.25 -9.86 -36.61
N ARG A 621 -18.01 -9.53 -35.33
CA ARG A 621 -18.92 -9.86 -34.24
C ARG A 621 -19.03 -8.70 -33.27
N GLU A 622 -20.24 -8.36 -32.87
CA GLU A 622 -20.48 -7.37 -31.82
C GLU A 622 -20.52 -8.08 -30.46
N VAL A 623 -19.79 -7.54 -29.49
CA VAL A 623 -19.63 -8.13 -28.16
C VAL A 623 -19.82 -7.06 -27.09
N ASN A 624 -20.41 -7.48 -25.98
CA ASN A 624 -20.47 -6.70 -24.76
C ASN A 624 -19.27 -7.08 -23.89
N ILE A 625 -18.42 -6.10 -23.58
CA ILE A 625 -17.22 -6.28 -22.75
C ILE A 625 -17.44 -5.87 -21.28
N GLY A 626 -18.69 -5.55 -20.92
CA GLY A 626 -19.10 -5.22 -19.56
C GLY A 626 -18.72 -3.82 -19.13
N HIS A 627 -18.76 -3.58 -17.81
CA HIS A 627 -18.30 -2.32 -17.21
C HIS A 627 -16.79 -2.33 -17.02
N VAL A 628 -16.16 -1.23 -17.43
CA VAL A 628 -14.73 -0.95 -17.26
C VAL A 628 -14.55 0.34 -16.47
N LEU A 629 -13.81 0.28 -15.36
CA LEU A 629 -13.45 1.42 -14.52
C LEU A 629 -14.68 2.30 -14.19
N ILE A 630 -14.62 3.61 -14.47
CA ILE A 630 -15.67 4.57 -14.08
C ILE A 630 -17.07 4.24 -14.62
N THR A 631 -17.19 3.47 -15.71
CA THR A 631 -18.52 3.11 -16.26
C THR A 631 -19.37 2.30 -15.28
N ARG A 632 -18.74 1.64 -14.30
CA ARG A 632 -19.41 0.77 -13.33
C ARG A 632 -20.26 1.53 -12.31
N ILE A 633 -20.07 2.85 -12.18
CA ILE A 633 -20.94 3.68 -11.34
C ILE A 633 -22.39 3.72 -11.83
N GLU A 634 -22.62 3.43 -13.12
CA GLU A 634 -23.98 3.28 -13.66
C GLU A 634 -24.71 2.08 -13.04
N MET A 635 -24.01 1.09 -12.48
CA MET A 635 -24.63 -0.02 -11.73
C MET A 635 -25.28 0.44 -10.41
N LEU A 636 -24.93 1.63 -9.93
CA LEU A 636 -25.46 2.22 -8.69
C LEU A 636 -26.69 3.10 -8.91
N LYS A 637 -27.06 3.38 -10.17
CA LYS A 637 -28.26 4.12 -10.54
C LYS A 637 -29.43 3.16 -10.76
#